data_AF-A0A4Q8TSQ6-F1
#
_entry.id   AF-A0A4Q8TSQ6-F1
#
_cell.length_a   1.000
_cell.length_b   1.000
_cell.length_c   1.000
_cell.angle_alpha   90.00
_cell.angle_beta   90.00
_cell.angle_gamma   90.00
#
_symmetry.space_group_name_H-M   'P 1'
#
loop_
_entity.id
_entity.type
_entity.pdbx_description
1 polymer ?
#
loop_
_entity_poly.entity_id
_entity_poly.type
_entity_poly.pdbx_seq_one_letter_code
_entity_poly.pdbx_strand_id
1 'polypeptide(L)'
;MPQKSPFLLVSGFHRSGTSLVAQTLHSNGVNLGENLMGASFGNPNGHFEDLSIVELHDELLNLHGLDWQTTYSSTIEPPPLLKTKQQEYAEQRVKQQNSFIGAKDPRALYFFDSWNEAFRGDILFLCVFRGWRYSVSSLLKRHSRFLLNTTGKMASLPKDIIFWLQPNLAAKMWLASAKLILAQYSKMPEKTLLFPLEDLLANSNTFQQAVLSKSLPLSIFDINKSFSPSLLQKQIPASAIQMLCPEIIKECDQLEDELYKAFGSDKNKQSVSLLPTSELSKEILAKLASEKESPKLTPNVQIDLKRYSFDDAIELLKTTDNLPFESFDWFQLLNRDDLSNNNLQALFELAIRHKKFDVAEIAMQRAISNHPAPWRWMNLGDTYLHKKLFNLAQNCYSEARKLAPNNASFLARLADVETLEGNFEAAQRLIDQAIALDDTKPAIKSAQKRLSETLIKAKKVNSAKDGFLPIINDYQQVVDKMTSNKEDGLALDEYLVKSAFVAKNIYTWLYEGLTQLGEKPRSCLLDYILNHLSEYWTETVLRTEFLPNKTPNNKPIIEDRKIQCEDNARIGVHIHAFYPALVPEILSFVANIPQPIKLVCTCIQENRKVIEQMLPHGSIVKVCENKGRDIAPWLIHAAKLLDDCDVVLKLHTKSSDHASALYGWRLQLLWCLAGTKATVEKTIRGV
;
A
#
# COMPACT_ATOMS: atom_id res chain seq x y z
N MET A 1 46.26 -26.04 -5.98
CA MET A 1 44.81 -26.14 -5.78
C MET A 1 44.18 -24.86 -6.31
N PRO A 2 43.06 -24.90 -7.06
CA PRO A 2 42.38 -23.66 -7.45
C PRO A 2 42.04 -22.87 -6.17
N GLN A 3 42.36 -21.58 -6.17
CA GLN A 3 42.11 -20.69 -5.05
C GLN A 3 40.59 -20.65 -4.81
N LYS A 4 40.16 -21.03 -3.61
CA LYS A 4 38.75 -21.05 -3.22
C LYS A 4 38.19 -19.63 -3.32
N SER A 5 37.14 -19.44 -4.11
CA SER A 5 36.49 -18.12 -4.24
C SER A 5 35.73 -17.77 -2.96
N PRO A 6 35.79 -16.51 -2.50
CA PRO A 6 35.10 -16.09 -1.29
C PRO A 6 33.59 -16.10 -1.49
N PHE A 7 32.84 -16.24 -0.40
CA PHE A 7 31.40 -16.06 -0.42
C PHE A 7 31.05 -14.59 -0.67
N LEU A 8 30.16 -14.31 -1.62
CA LEU A 8 29.75 -12.96 -2.00
C LEU A 8 28.45 -12.58 -1.30
N LEU A 9 28.49 -11.69 -0.29
CA LEU A 9 27.29 -11.22 0.41
C LEU A 9 26.90 -9.82 -0.03
N VAL A 10 25.83 -9.71 -0.83
CA VAL A 10 25.31 -8.42 -1.31
C VAL A 10 24.44 -7.78 -0.24
N SER A 11 24.77 -6.54 0.11
CA SER A 11 24.07 -5.76 1.13
C SER A 11 24.00 -4.28 0.76
N GLY A 12 23.14 -3.55 1.44
CA GLY A 12 22.89 -2.13 1.20
C GLY A 12 21.50 -1.72 1.68
N PHE A 13 21.13 -0.46 1.45
CA PHE A 13 19.75 -0.04 1.69
C PHE A 13 18.78 -0.76 0.73
N HIS A 14 17.56 -1.11 1.16
CA HIS A 14 16.59 -1.89 0.37
C HIS A 14 16.32 -1.35 -1.05
N ARG A 15 16.50 -0.04 -1.28
CA ARG A 15 16.26 0.62 -2.57
C ARG A 15 17.53 1.23 -3.19
N SER A 16 18.72 0.77 -2.78
CA SER A 16 20.01 1.20 -3.35
C SER A 16 20.44 0.43 -4.61
N GLY A 17 19.66 -0.54 -5.08
CA GLY A 17 20.00 -1.36 -6.24
C GLY A 17 20.59 -2.73 -5.91
N THR A 18 20.51 -3.18 -4.65
CA THR A 18 20.92 -4.53 -4.22
C THR A 18 20.30 -5.65 -5.07
N SER A 19 19.03 -5.52 -5.47
CA SER A 19 18.39 -6.50 -6.37
C SER A 19 18.96 -6.49 -7.79
N LEU A 20 19.35 -5.33 -8.33
CA LEU A 20 20.00 -5.25 -9.64
C LEU A 20 21.39 -5.89 -9.57
N VAL A 21 22.17 -5.62 -8.52
CA VAL A 21 23.47 -6.27 -8.29
C VAL A 21 23.30 -7.79 -8.21
N ALA A 22 22.35 -8.27 -7.41
CA ALA A 22 22.07 -9.70 -7.29
C ALA A 22 21.63 -10.34 -8.62
N GLN A 23 20.73 -9.69 -9.36
CA GLN A 23 20.31 -10.16 -10.68
C GLN A 23 21.50 -10.24 -11.65
N THR A 24 22.39 -9.24 -11.64
CA THR A 24 23.61 -9.22 -12.45
C THR A 24 24.55 -10.37 -12.10
N LEU A 25 24.83 -10.59 -10.81
CA LEU A 25 25.68 -11.69 -10.36
C LEU A 25 25.09 -13.05 -10.75
N HIS A 26 23.80 -13.26 -10.50
CA HIS A 26 23.08 -14.49 -10.83
C HIS A 26 23.11 -14.78 -12.34
N SER A 27 22.83 -13.76 -13.17
CA SER A 27 22.81 -13.89 -14.64
C SER A 27 24.20 -14.16 -15.25
N ASN A 28 25.26 -13.94 -14.48
CA ASN A 28 26.65 -14.20 -14.85
C ASN A 28 27.28 -15.37 -14.08
N GLY A 29 26.46 -16.28 -13.52
CA GLY A 29 26.89 -17.59 -13.03
C GLY A 29 27.27 -17.65 -11.55
N VAL A 30 27.01 -16.59 -10.78
CA VAL A 30 27.11 -16.66 -9.31
C VAL A 30 25.87 -17.37 -8.76
N ASN A 31 26.08 -18.45 -8.00
CA ASN A 31 25.00 -19.15 -7.31
C ASN A 31 24.59 -18.35 -6.06
N LEU A 32 23.41 -17.72 -6.10
CA LEU A 32 22.88 -16.91 -5.00
C LEU A 32 21.96 -17.66 -4.02
N GLY A 33 21.71 -18.95 -4.27
CA GLY A 33 20.76 -19.76 -3.52
C GLY A 33 19.85 -20.55 -4.45
N GLU A 34 19.18 -21.56 -3.90
CA GLU A 34 18.24 -22.41 -4.66
C GLU A 34 16.79 -21.91 -4.54
N ASN A 35 16.43 -21.32 -3.40
CA ASN A 35 15.09 -20.82 -3.12
C ASN A 35 15.07 -19.28 -3.11
N LEU A 36 15.11 -18.68 -4.30
CA LEU A 36 15.20 -17.23 -4.45
C LEU A 36 13.83 -16.56 -4.43
N MET A 37 13.71 -15.48 -3.66
CA MET A 37 12.55 -14.60 -3.64
C MET A 37 12.32 -14.00 -5.04
N GLY A 38 11.19 -14.38 -5.62
CA GLY A 38 10.77 -14.04 -6.97
C GLY A 38 10.35 -12.58 -7.16
N ALA A 39 9.74 -12.33 -8.32
CA ALA A 39 9.20 -11.03 -8.70
C ALA A 39 8.21 -10.51 -7.65
N SER A 40 8.15 -9.19 -7.50
CA SER A 40 7.05 -8.56 -6.78
C SER A 40 6.68 -7.25 -7.43
N PHE A 41 5.56 -6.68 -7.00
CA PHE A 41 5.13 -5.35 -7.41
C PHE A 41 6.22 -4.27 -7.36
N GLY A 42 6.99 -4.27 -6.26
CA GLY A 42 8.05 -3.30 -6.05
C GLY A 42 9.32 -3.60 -6.82
N ASN A 43 9.39 -4.78 -7.47
CA ASN A 43 10.56 -5.29 -8.17
C ASN A 43 10.17 -6.39 -9.19
N PRO A 44 9.75 -6.02 -10.42
CA PRO A 44 9.22 -6.95 -11.42
C PRO A 44 10.20 -8.04 -11.87
N ASN A 45 11.50 -7.82 -11.70
CA ASN A 45 12.54 -8.78 -12.11
C ASN A 45 12.90 -9.79 -11.01
N GLY A 46 12.37 -9.64 -9.78
CA GLY A 46 12.71 -10.49 -8.65
C GLY A 46 13.73 -9.88 -7.69
N HIS A 47 13.65 -10.28 -6.41
CA HIS A 47 14.53 -9.75 -5.36
C HIS A 47 15.86 -10.49 -5.26
N PHE A 48 15.92 -11.74 -5.75
CA PHE A 48 17.10 -12.61 -5.70
C PHE A 48 17.65 -12.77 -4.28
N GLU A 49 16.76 -12.72 -3.28
CA GLU A 49 17.06 -12.99 -1.88
C GLU A 49 16.85 -14.47 -1.60
N ASP A 50 17.81 -15.16 -0.98
CA ASP A 50 17.62 -16.55 -0.55
C ASP A 50 16.63 -16.57 0.62
N LEU A 51 15.47 -17.22 0.48
CA LEU A 51 14.44 -17.19 1.52
C LEU A 51 14.96 -17.72 2.87
N SER A 52 15.95 -18.63 2.86
CA SER A 52 16.57 -19.15 4.08
C SER A 52 17.32 -18.06 4.86
N ILE A 53 18.02 -17.16 4.16
CA ILE A 53 18.73 -16.04 4.81
C ILE A 53 17.74 -14.96 5.26
N VAL A 54 16.66 -14.76 4.49
CA VAL A 54 15.61 -13.79 4.79
C VAL A 54 14.90 -14.15 6.09
N GLU A 55 14.47 -15.40 6.22
CA GLU A 55 13.79 -15.92 7.42
C GLU A 55 14.70 -15.84 8.66
N LEU A 56 15.98 -16.18 8.51
CA LEU A 56 16.97 -16.07 9.59
C LEU A 56 17.17 -14.61 10.05
N HIS A 57 17.26 -13.66 9.12
CA HIS A 57 17.35 -12.24 9.47
C HIS A 57 16.06 -11.71 10.11
N ASP A 58 14.89 -12.17 9.68
CA ASP A 58 13.62 -11.85 10.33
C ASP A 58 13.58 -12.37 11.78
N GLU A 59 14.00 -13.61 12.02
CA GLU A 59 14.14 -14.16 13.39
C GLU A 59 15.09 -13.30 14.24
N LEU A 60 16.27 -12.96 13.70
CA LEU A 60 17.30 -12.18 14.41
C LEU A 60 16.85 -10.76 14.76
N LEU A 61 16.20 -10.06 13.83
CA LEU A 61 15.66 -8.72 14.07
C LEU A 61 14.51 -8.75 15.07
N ASN A 62 13.58 -9.70 14.92
CA ASN A 62 12.42 -9.82 15.81
C ASN A 62 12.82 -10.07 17.27
N LEU A 63 13.89 -10.83 17.54
CA LEU A 63 14.42 -11.04 18.89
C LEU A 63 14.91 -9.73 19.56
N HIS A 64 15.25 -8.73 18.76
CA HIS A 64 15.64 -7.39 19.23
C HIS A 64 14.48 -6.38 19.19
N GLY A 65 13.25 -6.84 18.91
CA GLY A 65 12.09 -5.96 18.73
C GLY A 65 12.16 -5.08 17.48
N LEU A 66 12.97 -5.49 16.49
CA LEU A 66 13.20 -4.78 15.25
C LEU A 66 12.54 -5.52 14.08
N ASP A 67 12.28 -4.81 12.98
CA ASP A 67 11.85 -5.39 11.71
C ASP A 67 12.68 -4.79 10.56
N TRP A 68 12.31 -5.09 9.31
CA TRP A 68 12.98 -4.54 8.12
C TRP A 68 12.94 -2.99 8.02
N GLN A 69 12.08 -2.31 8.80
CA GLN A 69 11.98 -0.84 8.86
C GLN A 69 12.90 -0.24 9.93
N THR A 70 13.76 -1.05 10.54
CA THR A 70 14.64 -0.61 11.61
C THR A 70 15.51 0.59 11.21
N THR A 71 15.70 1.50 12.16
CA THR A 71 16.66 2.61 12.06
C THR A 71 17.86 2.39 12.98
N TYR A 72 18.06 1.15 13.43
CA TYR A 72 19.22 0.77 14.24
C TYR A 72 20.49 0.98 13.41
N SER A 73 21.57 1.48 14.01
CA SER A 73 22.79 1.88 13.27
C SER A 73 24.05 1.20 13.79
N SER A 74 23.88 0.02 14.42
CA SER A 74 24.95 -0.79 14.97
C SER A 74 24.78 -2.25 14.57
N THR A 75 25.87 -3.00 14.53
CA THR A 75 25.81 -4.44 14.29
C THR A 75 25.11 -5.13 15.46
N ILE A 76 24.42 -6.21 15.16
CA ILE A 76 23.66 -7.03 16.10
C ILE A 76 24.39 -8.35 16.22
N GLU A 77 24.71 -8.72 17.46
CA GLU A 77 25.30 -10.02 17.76
C GLU A 77 24.19 -11.08 17.91
N PRO A 78 24.19 -12.13 17.07
CA PRO A 78 23.24 -13.22 17.18
C PRO A 78 23.39 -14.01 18.49
N PRO A 79 22.27 -14.47 19.10
CA PRO A 79 22.35 -15.41 20.20
C PRO A 79 22.93 -16.76 19.73
N PRO A 80 23.49 -17.60 20.63
CA PRO A 80 24.20 -18.83 20.27
C PRO A 80 23.45 -19.74 19.31
N LEU A 81 22.14 -19.97 19.53
CA LEU A 81 21.32 -20.83 18.67
C LEU A 81 21.23 -20.33 17.22
N LEU A 82 21.02 -19.03 17.01
CA LEU A 82 20.92 -18.47 15.67
C LEU A 82 22.29 -18.28 15.01
N LYS A 83 23.34 -18.11 15.82
CA LYS A 83 24.72 -18.18 15.35
C LYS A 83 25.05 -19.57 14.80
N THR A 84 24.57 -20.65 15.43
CA THR A 84 24.65 -22.00 14.88
C THR A 84 23.89 -22.12 13.56
N LYS A 85 22.67 -21.57 13.45
CA LYS A 85 21.95 -21.54 12.16
C LYS A 85 22.72 -20.81 11.04
N GLN A 86 23.37 -19.68 11.35
CA GLN A 86 24.23 -18.97 10.38
C GLN A 86 25.42 -19.84 9.94
N GLN A 87 26.06 -20.56 10.88
CA GLN A 87 27.16 -21.48 10.59
C GLN A 87 26.69 -22.65 9.72
N GLU A 88 25.55 -23.26 10.04
CA GLU A 88 24.95 -24.34 9.25
C GLU A 88 24.64 -23.88 7.82
N TYR A 89 24.07 -22.68 7.67
CA TYR A 89 23.86 -22.07 6.35
C TYR A 89 25.19 -21.92 5.61
N ALA A 90 26.20 -21.31 6.24
CA ALA A 90 27.51 -21.12 5.62
C ALA A 90 28.14 -22.45 5.18
N GLU A 91 28.10 -23.48 6.02
CA GLU A 91 28.60 -24.82 5.72
C GLU A 91 27.86 -25.49 4.56
N GLN A 92 26.53 -25.35 4.50
CA GLN A 92 25.72 -25.84 3.39
C GLN A 92 26.10 -25.16 2.08
N ARG A 93 26.24 -23.83 2.06
CA ARG A 93 26.62 -23.07 0.86
C ARG A 93 28.02 -23.42 0.38
N VAL A 94 28.99 -23.58 1.28
CA VAL A 94 30.38 -23.94 0.95
C VAL A 94 30.47 -25.34 0.32
N LYS A 95 29.58 -26.28 0.65
CA LYS A 95 29.54 -27.61 0.01
C LYS A 95 29.15 -27.57 -1.47
N GLN A 96 28.54 -26.49 -1.94
CA GLN A 96 28.03 -26.33 -3.30
C GLN A 96 29.03 -25.65 -4.27
N GLN A 97 30.33 -25.61 -3.94
CA GLN A 97 31.37 -24.84 -4.64
C GLN A 97 31.77 -25.38 -6.03
N ASN A 98 30.84 -25.36 -6.99
CA ASN A 98 31.13 -25.60 -8.40
C ASN A 98 31.35 -24.28 -9.19
N SER A 99 31.07 -23.11 -8.58
CA SER A 99 31.27 -21.75 -9.14
C SER A 99 31.38 -20.71 -8.00
N PHE A 100 31.39 -19.40 -8.32
CA PHE A 100 31.21 -18.35 -7.31
C PHE A 100 29.87 -18.54 -6.59
N ILE A 101 29.90 -18.50 -5.26
CA ILE A 101 28.72 -18.59 -4.41
C ILE A 101 28.48 -17.29 -3.67
N GLY A 102 27.22 -16.97 -3.42
CA GLY A 102 26.83 -15.80 -2.66
C GLY A 102 25.40 -15.89 -2.13
N ALA A 103 24.96 -14.77 -1.55
CA ALA A 103 23.58 -14.51 -1.19
C ALA A 103 23.35 -12.99 -1.19
N LYS A 104 22.08 -12.59 -1.16
CA LYS A 104 21.68 -11.20 -1.01
C LYS A 104 20.59 -11.09 0.05
N ASP A 105 20.77 -10.15 0.96
CA ASP A 105 19.71 -9.59 1.78
C ASP A 105 20.17 -8.19 2.20
N PRO A 106 19.41 -7.11 1.91
CA PRO A 106 19.75 -5.76 2.35
C PRO A 106 20.02 -5.68 3.86
N ARG A 107 19.36 -6.50 4.68
CA ARG A 107 19.46 -6.52 6.15
C ARG A 107 20.74 -7.21 6.65
N ALA A 108 21.51 -7.85 5.78
CA ALA A 108 22.79 -8.44 6.14
C ALA A 108 23.78 -7.42 6.76
N LEU A 109 23.58 -6.12 6.51
CA LEU A 109 24.35 -5.03 7.12
C LEU A 109 24.27 -4.98 8.65
N TYR A 110 23.24 -5.56 9.25
CA TYR A 110 23.13 -5.68 10.71
C TYR A 110 24.00 -6.81 11.28
N PHE A 111 24.50 -7.71 10.44
CA PHE A 111 25.10 -8.97 10.88
C PHE A 111 26.50 -9.20 10.28
N PHE A 112 27.20 -8.14 9.87
CA PHE A 112 28.52 -8.26 9.22
C PHE A 112 29.53 -9.06 10.04
N ASP A 113 29.59 -8.81 11.35
CA ASP A 113 30.55 -9.46 12.24
C ASP A 113 30.29 -10.97 12.37
N SER A 114 29.03 -11.34 12.61
CA SER A 114 28.62 -12.74 12.72
C SER A 114 28.72 -13.50 11.40
N TRP A 115 28.44 -12.86 10.25
CA TRP A 115 28.66 -13.47 8.94
C TRP A 115 30.14 -13.67 8.62
N ASN A 116 31.02 -12.72 8.97
CA ASN A 116 32.46 -12.91 8.83
C ASN A 116 32.97 -14.07 9.69
N GLU A 117 32.44 -14.24 10.90
CA GLU A 117 32.77 -15.40 11.74
C GLU A 117 32.23 -16.73 11.17
N ALA A 118 30.97 -16.76 10.71
CA ALA A 118 30.34 -17.96 10.15
C ALA A 118 31.10 -18.52 8.94
N PHE A 119 31.60 -17.63 8.07
CA PHE A 119 32.44 -18.00 6.93
C PHE A 119 33.94 -18.11 7.26
N ARG A 120 34.34 -18.03 8.54
CA ARG A 120 35.74 -18.09 9.01
C ARG A 120 36.64 -17.10 8.27
N GLY A 121 36.07 -15.95 7.93
CA GLY A 121 36.71 -14.89 7.17
C GLY A 121 36.74 -15.07 5.64
N ASP A 122 36.23 -16.17 5.09
CA ASP A 122 36.15 -16.45 3.65
C ASP A 122 34.89 -15.84 3.01
N ILE A 123 34.71 -14.54 3.20
CA ILE A 123 33.56 -13.76 2.75
C ILE A 123 34.00 -12.37 2.26
N LEU A 124 33.33 -11.89 1.22
CA LEU A 124 33.44 -10.53 0.72
C LEU A 124 32.07 -9.86 0.77
N PHE A 125 32.00 -8.69 1.39
CA PHE A 125 30.79 -7.88 1.46
C PHE A 125 30.71 -6.96 0.24
N LEU A 126 29.64 -7.06 -0.53
CA LEU A 126 29.36 -6.17 -1.66
C LEU A 126 28.33 -5.14 -1.20
N CYS A 127 28.83 -3.97 -0.79
CA CYS A 127 28.03 -2.87 -0.24
C CYS A 127 27.70 -1.88 -1.35
N VAL A 128 26.48 -1.97 -1.88
CA VAL A 128 25.97 -1.03 -2.90
C VAL A 128 25.16 0.09 -2.26
N PHE A 129 25.50 1.34 -2.59
CA PHE A 129 24.73 2.51 -2.18
C PHE A 129 24.19 3.28 -3.37
N ARG A 130 23.22 4.15 -3.10
CA ARG A 130 22.60 5.07 -4.06
C ARG A 130 22.26 6.35 -3.32
N GLY A 131 22.28 7.49 -4.02
CA GLY A 131 21.92 8.78 -3.45
C GLY A 131 20.62 8.73 -2.65
N TRP A 132 20.62 9.33 -1.46
CA TRP A 132 19.59 9.09 -0.45
C TRP A 132 18.21 9.54 -0.93
N ARG A 133 18.15 10.64 -1.68
CA ARG A 133 16.89 11.21 -2.22
C ARG A 133 16.17 10.20 -3.10
N TYR A 134 16.88 9.58 -4.05
CA TYR A 134 16.28 8.56 -4.93
C TYR A 134 15.95 7.28 -4.18
N SER A 135 16.77 6.89 -3.20
CA SER A 135 16.51 5.72 -2.35
C SER A 135 15.23 5.88 -1.54
N VAL A 136 15.07 7.01 -0.85
CA VAL A 136 13.87 7.36 -0.08
C VAL A 136 12.66 7.50 -1.00
N SER A 137 12.80 8.25 -2.10
CA SER A 137 11.73 8.46 -3.07
C SER A 137 11.22 7.14 -3.67
N SER A 138 12.13 6.22 -3.99
CA SER A 138 11.80 4.89 -4.52
C SER A 138 11.05 4.03 -3.49
N LEU A 139 11.34 4.20 -2.19
CA LEU A 139 10.60 3.55 -1.11
C LEU A 139 9.19 4.13 -0.98
N LEU A 140 9.04 5.46 -0.98
CA LEU A 140 7.74 6.14 -0.95
C LEU A 140 6.89 5.81 -2.19
N LYS A 141 7.50 5.75 -3.38
CA LYS A 141 6.83 5.32 -4.61
C LYS A 141 6.24 3.92 -4.47
N ARG A 142 6.97 2.99 -3.83
CA ARG A 142 6.49 1.62 -3.59
C ARG A 142 5.29 1.61 -2.65
N HIS A 143 5.40 2.24 -1.48
CA HIS A 143 4.36 2.18 -0.44
C HIS A 143 3.08 2.96 -0.80
N SER A 144 3.21 4.06 -1.55
CA SER A 144 2.03 4.79 -2.07
C SER A 144 1.24 3.94 -3.05
N ARG A 145 1.93 3.10 -3.82
CA ARG A 145 1.29 2.20 -4.78
C ARG A 145 0.63 1.02 -4.08
N PHE A 146 1.18 0.50 -2.97
CA PHE A 146 0.48 -0.49 -2.12
C PHE A 146 -0.83 0.06 -1.55
N LEU A 147 -0.81 1.31 -1.05
CA LEU A 147 -2.03 1.97 -0.60
C LEU A 147 -3.07 2.06 -1.72
N LEU A 148 -2.64 2.44 -2.93
CA LEU A 148 -3.52 2.62 -4.09
C LEU A 148 -4.21 1.32 -4.53
N ASN A 149 -3.49 0.21 -4.51
CA ASN A 149 -3.93 -1.08 -5.05
C ASN A 149 -5.00 -1.80 -4.23
N THR A 150 -5.37 -1.28 -3.06
CA THR A 150 -6.41 -1.87 -2.22
C THR A 150 -7.72 -1.08 -2.30
N THR A 151 -8.84 -1.79 -2.14
CA THR A 151 -10.18 -1.19 -1.98
C THR A 151 -10.49 -0.81 -0.53
N GLY A 152 -9.67 -1.26 0.42
CA GLY A 152 -9.76 -0.92 1.83
C GLY A 152 -9.30 0.50 2.16
N LYS A 153 -9.54 0.93 3.40
CA LYS A 153 -9.06 2.22 3.93
C LYS A 153 -7.52 2.20 4.04
N MET A 154 -6.85 3.33 3.78
CA MET A 154 -5.38 3.43 3.94
C MET A 154 -4.90 3.01 5.34
N ALA A 155 -5.68 3.31 6.39
CA ALA A 155 -5.38 2.93 7.77
C ALA A 155 -5.35 1.40 8.00
N SER A 156 -5.90 0.59 7.09
CA SER A 156 -5.80 -0.87 7.15
C SER A 156 -4.44 -1.41 6.70
N LEU A 157 -3.57 -0.54 6.17
CA LEU A 157 -2.20 -0.85 5.75
C LEU A 157 -1.19 -0.04 6.57
N PRO A 158 -1.07 -0.32 7.89
CA PRO A 158 -0.21 0.45 8.78
C PRO A 158 1.27 0.42 8.34
N LYS A 159 1.75 -0.70 7.77
CA LYS A 159 3.12 -0.83 7.27
C LYS A 159 3.44 0.06 6.06
N ASP A 160 2.43 0.53 5.34
CA ASP A 160 2.61 1.37 4.15
C ASP A 160 2.38 2.84 4.47
N ILE A 161 1.31 3.17 5.21
CA ILE A 161 0.98 4.56 5.56
C ILE A 161 1.97 5.18 6.57
N ILE A 162 2.72 4.35 7.31
CA ILE A 162 3.69 4.78 8.31
C ILE A 162 4.74 5.76 7.77
N PHE A 163 5.14 5.66 6.51
CA PHE A 163 6.13 6.56 5.91
C PHE A 163 5.66 8.02 5.81
N TRP A 164 4.35 8.26 5.85
CA TRP A 164 3.77 9.61 5.90
C TRP A 164 3.33 10.02 7.31
N LEU A 165 3.01 9.06 8.18
CA LEU A 165 2.79 9.31 9.61
C LEU A 165 4.10 9.65 10.34
N GLN A 166 5.22 9.06 9.89
CA GLN A 166 6.57 9.28 10.37
C GLN A 166 7.46 9.72 9.19
N PRO A 167 7.41 11.00 8.77
CA PRO A 167 8.03 11.46 7.51
C PRO A 167 9.53 11.19 7.41
N ASN A 168 10.23 11.21 8.54
CA ASN A 168 11.68 10.99 8.59
C ASN A 168 12.08 9.50 8.55
N LEU A 169 11.14 8.55 8.65
CA LEU A 169 11.44 7.12 8.81
C LEU A 169 12.32 6.58 7.66
N ALA A 170 11.90 6.77 6.42
CA ALA A 170 12.65 6.28 5.25
C ALA A 170 14.08 6.86 5.18
N ALA A 171 14.25 8.14 5.50
CA ALA A 171 15.56 8.79 5.53
C ALA A 171 16.42 8.26 6.69
N LYS A 172 15.83 8.03 7.87
CA LYS A 172 16.52 7.41 9.02
C LYS A 172 16.97 5.98 8.73
N MET A 173 16.15 5.19 8.02
CA MET A 173 16.55 3.85 7.59
C MET A 173 17.74 3.89 6.63
N TRP A 174 17.75 4.85 5.70
CA TRP A 174 18.90 5.07 4.81
C TRP A 174 20.15 5.49 5.58
N LEU A 175 20.03 6.43 6.53
CA LEU A 175 21.12 6.87 7.41
C LEU A 175 21.72 5.71 8.19
N ALA A 176 20.88 4.89 8.81
CA ALA A 176 21.28 3.69 9.53
C ALA A 176 22.11 2.74 8.65
N SER A 177 21.61 2.46 7.44
CA SER A 177 22.30 1.60 6.47
C SER A 177 23.66 2.18 6.05
N ALA A 178 23.70 3.47 5.73
CA ALA A 178 24.92 4.16 5.32
C ALA A 178 25.98 4.20 6.44
N LYS A 179 25.58 4.41 7.70
CA LYS A 179 26.48 4.34 8.87
C LYS A 179 27.10 2.95 9.02
N LEU A 180 26.30 1.89 8.87
CA LEU A 180 26.77 0.51 8.95
C LEU A 180 27.72 0.16 7.80
N ILE A 181 27.42 0.59 6.58
CA ILE A 181 28.30 0.41 5.42
C ILE A 181 29.65 1.09 5.63
N LEU A 182 29.67 2.36 6.07
CA LEU A 182 30.90 3.10 6.32
C LEU A 182 31.71 2.51 7.48
N ALA A 183 31.05 2.08 8.55
CA ALA A 183 31.70 1.41 9.67
C ALA A 183 32.37 0.11 9.21
N GLN A 184 31.66 -0.69 8.40
CA GLN A 184 32.19 -1.94 7.86
C GLN A 184 33.38 -1.72 6.92
N TYR A 185 33.26 -0.77 5.99
CA TYR A 185 34.34 -0.43 5.06
C TYR A 185 35.59 0.10 5.80
N SER A 186 35.39 0.87 6.85
CA SER A 186 36.51 1.37 7.69
C SER A 186 37.17 0.25 8.50
N LYS A 187 36.37 -0.73 8.97
CA LYS A 187 36.84 -1.85 9.80
C LYS A 187 37.58 -2.92 9.00
N MET A 188 37.07 -3.28 7.83
CA MET A 188 37.60 -4.34 6.95
C MET A 188 37.57 -3.90 5.49
N PRO A 189 38.38 -2.89 5.10
CA PRO A 189 38.40 -2.40 3.73
C PRO A 189 38.78 -3.49 2.74
N GLU A 190 39.68 -4.41 3.10
CA GLU A 190 40.12 -5.53 2.27
C GLU A 190 38.99 -6.52 1.93
N LYS A 191 38.02 -6.69 2.84
CA LYS A 191 36.86 -7.58 2.65
C LYS A 191 35.57 -6.89 2.20
N THR A 192 35.63 -5.59 1.94
CA THR A 192 34.44 -4.80 1.60
C THR A 192 34.63 -4.14 0.24
N LEU A 193 33.78 -4.51 -0.71
CA LEU A 193 33.62 -3.83 -1.98
C LEU A 193 32.50 -2.80 -1.84
N LEU A 194 32.87 -1.53 -1.65
CA LEU A 194 31.95 -0.39 -1.59
C LEU A 194 31.83 0.25 -2.97
N PHE A 195 30.63 0.50 -3.46
CA PHE A 195 30.41 1.23 -4.72
C PHE A 195 29.00 1.83 -4.82
N PRO A 196 28.85 2.99 -5.48
CA PRO A 196 27.53 3.52 -5.84
C PRO A 196 26.95 2.75 -7.03
N LEU A 197 25.63 2.67 -7.09
CA LEU A 197 24.89 2.02 -8.17
C LEU A 197 25.24 2.63 -9.54
N GLU A 198 25.39 3.94 -9.59
CA GLU A 198 25.68 4.70 -10.80
C GLU A 198 27.01 4.31 -11.44
N ASP A 199 28.03 3.98 -10.65
CA ASP A 199 29.34 3.55 -11.16
C ASP A 199 29.33 2.11 -11.69
N LEU A 200 28.47 1.24 -11.15
CA LEU A 200 28.19 -0.06 -11.77
C LEU A 200 27.51 0.13 -13.12
N LEU A 201 26.50 1.01 -13.21
CA LEU A 201 25.77 1.27 -14.44
C LEU A 201 26.64 1.89 -15.53
N ALA A 202 27.54 2.80 -15.15
CA ALA A 202 28.48 3.43 -16.05
C ALA A 202 29.71 2.55 -16.35
N ASN A 203 29.87 1.43 -15.64
CA ASN A 203 31.08 0.60 -15.64
C ASN A 203 32.35 1.45 -15.50
N SER A 204 32.38 2.32 -14.48
CA SER A 204 33.43 3.34 -14.35
C SER A 204 34.81 2.75 -14.09
N ASN A 205 35.88 3.47 -14.46
CA ASN A 205 37.25 3.04 -14.19
C ASN A 205 37.49 2.84 -12.68
N THR A 206 36.93 3.70 -11.83
CA THR A 206 37.05 3.58 -10.37
C THR A 206 36.37 2.31 -9.86
N PHE A 207 35.17 1.99 -10.37
CA PHE A 207 34.49 0.75 -10.04
C PHE A 207 35.29 -0.48 -10.50
N GLN A 208 35.77 -0.49 -11.75
CA GLN A 208 36.57 -1.60 -12.26
C GLN A 208 37.84 -1.83 -11.42
N GLN A 209 38.54 -0.76 -11.04
CA GLN A 209 39.72 -0.85 -10.15
C GLN A 209 39.35 -1.38 -8.76
N ALA A 210 38.24 -0.92 -8.18
CA ALA A 210 37.76 -1.40 -6.89
C ALA A 210 37.45 -2.91 -6.94
N VAL A 211 36.77 -3.39 -7.98
CA VAL A 211 36.47 -4.82 -8.19
C VAL A 211 37.76 -5.64 -8.33
N LEU A 212 38.69 -5.21 -9.17
CA LEU A 212 39.97 -5.90 -9.39
C LEU A 212 40.81 -5.96 -8.11
N SER A 213 40.78 -4.91 -7.27
CA SER A 213 41.46 -4.89 -5.97
C SER A 213 40.98 -5.99 -5.01
N LYS A 214 39.78 -6.54 -5.24
CA LYS A 214 39.19 -7.66 -4.47
C LYS A 214 39.41 -9.02 -5.10
N SER A 215 40.25 -9.10 -6.13
CA SER A 215 40.48 -10.33 -6.90
C SER A 215 39.19 -10.92 -7.49
N LEU A 216 38.21 -10.08 -7.79
CA LEU A 216 36.98 -10.48 -8.46
C LEU A 216 37.09 -10.23 -9.97
N PRO A 217 36.56 -11.14 -10.82
CA PRO A 217 36.51 -10.91 -12.25
C PRO A 217 35.44 -9.87 -12.60
N LEU A 218 35.72 -8.97 -13.54
CA LEU A 218 34.73 -7.98 -14.01
C LEU A 218 33.51 -8.64 -14.68
N SER A 219 33.66 -9.85 -15.22
CA SER A 219 32.62 -10.55 -15.96
C SER A 219 31.38 -10.90 -15.11
N ILE A 220 31.49 -11.04 -13.78
CA ILE A 220 30.32 -11.28 -12.94
C ILE A 220 29.47 -10.01 -12.71
N PHE A 221 29.98 -8.83 -13.09
CA PHE A 221 29.30 -7.54 -12.98
C PHE A 221 28.74 -7.02 -14.31
N ASP A 222 28.65 -7.86 -15.35
CA ASP A 222 28.08 -7.46 -16.65
C ASP A 222 26.56 -7.29 -16.59
N ILE A 223 26.11 -6.03 -16.62
CA ILE A 223 24.70 -5.63 -16.47
C ILE A 223 23.85 -5.83 -17.73
N ASN A 224 24.44 -6.15 -18.89
CA ASN A 224 23.72 -6.14 -20.18
C ASN A 224 22.53 -7.11 -20.21
N LYS A 225 22.57 -8.18 -19.41
CA LYS A 225 21.50 -9.19 -19.31
C LYS A 225 20.42 -8.87 -18.28
N SER A 226 20.68 -7.94 -17.35
CA SER A 226 19.85 -7.70 -16.16
C SER A 226 19.24 -6.29 -16.14
N PHE A 227 19.88 -5.31 -16.76
CA PHE A 227 19.50 -3.91 -16.62
C PHE A 227 18.36 -3.49 -17.55
N SER A 228 17.33 -2.88 -16.96
CA SER A 228 16.24 -2.22 -17.68
C SER A 228 16.16 -0.76 -17.25
N PRO A 229 16.56 0.20 -18.11
CA PRO A 229 16.60 1.63 -17.75
C PRO A 229 15.25 2.19 -17.26
N SER A 230 14.14 1.62 -17.70
CA SER A 230 12.78 2.01 -17.29
C SER A 230 12.48 1.75 -15.81
N LEU A 231 13.22 0.87 -15.14
CA LEU A 231 13.02 0.54 -13.72
C LEU A 231 13.65 1.58 -12.77
N LEU A 232 14.54 2.43 -13.27
CA LEU A 232 15.14 3.49 -12.47
C LEU A 232 14.31 4.76 -12.50
N GLN A 233 14.01 5.26 -11.30
CA GLN A 233 13.32 6.53 -11.14
C GLN A 233 14.21 7.69 -11.64
N LYS A 234 13.66 8.48 -12.56
CA LYS A 234 14.33 9.64 -13.18
C LYS A 234 14.08 10.97 -12.45
N GLN A 235 12.92 11.10 -11.80
CA GLN A 235 12.49 12.33 -11.12
C GLN A 235 11.85 12.02 -9.78
N ILE A 236 11.96 12.95 -8.83
CA ILE A 236 11.46 12.84 -7.46
C ILE A 236 10.45 13.96 -7.19
N PRO A 237 9.27 13.69 -6.62
CA PRO A 237 8.38 14.75 -6.17
C PRO A 237 9.09 15.69 -5.17
N ALA A 238 9.07 17.00 -5.42
CA ALA A 238 9.69 17.99 -4.53
C ALA A 238 9.12 17.90 -3.10
N SER A 239 7.84 17.58 -2.98
CA SER A 239 7.12 17.34 -1.72
C SER A 239 7.74 16.22 -0.86
N ALA A 240 8.39 15.23 -1.48
CA ALA A 240 9.09 14.15 -0.76
C ALA A 240 10.27 14.66 0.06
N ILE A 241 10.94 15.72 -0.41
CA ILE A 241 12.04 16.37 0.32
C ILE A 241 11.47 17.39 1.31
N GLN A 242 10.45 18.15 0.90
CA GLN A 242 9.84 19.20 1.73
C GLN A 242 9.19 18.68 3.02
N MET A 243 8.75 17.41 3.04
CA MET A 243 8.18 16.78 4.25
C MET A 243 9.20 16.41 5.32
N LEU A 244 10.49 16.31 4.96
CA LEU A 244 11.55 15.93 5.89
C LEU A 244 11.99 17.12 6.74
N CYS A 245 12.55 16.84 7.91
CA CYS A 245 13.16 17.89 8.72
C CYS A 245 14.55 18.28 8.17
N PRO A 246 14.96 19.55 8.27
CA PRO A 246 16.25 20.03 7.74
C PRO A 246 17.47 19.31 8.32
N GLU A 247 17.41 18.88 9.58
CA GLU A 247 18.51 18.20 10.27
C GLU A 247 18.79 16.84 9.65
N ILE A 248 17.74 16.06 9.36
CA ILE A 248 17.86 14.76 8.70
C ILE A 248 18.37 14.92 7.27
N ILE A 249 17.94 15.95 6.55
CA ILE A 249 18.46 16.26 5.21
C ILE A 249 19.97 16.51 5.29
N LYS A 250 20.42 17.33 6.25
CA LYS A 250 21.84 17.64 6.45
C LYS A 250 22.65 16.39 6.80
N GLU A 251 22.16 15.55 7.71
CA GLU A 251 22.82 14.29 8.06
C GLU A 251 22.92 13.36 6.84
N CYS A 252 21.85 13.24 6.04
CA CYS A 252 21.87 12.40 4.85
C CYS A 252 22.85 12.91 3.80
N ASP A 253 22.89 14.23 3.56
CA ASP A 253 23.81 14.85 2.62
C ASP A 253 25.27 14.63 3.04
N GLN A 254 25.58 14.85 4.32
CA GLN A 254 26.93 14.61 4.86
C GLN A 254 27.36 13.15 4.66
N LEU A 255 26.49 12.20 5.03
CA LEU A 255 26.84 10.79 4.99
C LEU A 255 26.92 10.24 3.54
N GLU A 256 26.15 10.81 2.62
CA GLU A 256 26.28 10.53 1.18
C GLU A 256 27.64 10.98 0.66
N ASP A 257 28.10 12.18 1.04
CA ASP A 257 29.43 12.67 0.67
C ASP A 257 30.55 11.82 1.27
N GLU A 258 30.40 11.35 2.52
CA GLU A 258 31.33 10.41 3.15
C GLU A 258 31.40 9.06 2.40
N LEU A 259 30.27 8.52 1.92
CA LEU A 259 30.23 7.31 1.10
C LEU A 259 30.98 7.47 -0.23
N TYR A 260 30.75 8.57 -0.96
CA TYR A 260 31.47 8.84 -2.21
C TYR A 260 32.96 9.07 -1.97
N LYS A 261 33.33 9.75 -0.86
CA LYS A 261 34.72 9.92 -0.46
C LYS A 261 35.39 8.58 -0.14
N ALA A 262 34.69 7.68 0.57
CA ALA A 262 35.19 6.34 0.88
C ALA A 262 35.36 5.46 -0.37
N PHE A 263 34.46 5.58 -1.35
CA PHE A 263 34.58 4.95 -2.65
C PHE A 263 35.72 5.53 -3.50
N GLY A 264 36.00 6.82 -3.38
CA GLY A 264 37.12 7.50 -4.03
C GLY A 264 36.77 8.26 -5.33
N SER A 265 35.49 8.36 -5.68
CA SER A 265 35.03 9.21 -6.80
C SER A 265 33.57 9.59 -6.64
N ASP A 266 33.21 10.81 -7.05
CA ASP A 266 31.83 11.31 -7.12
C ASP A 266 31.43 11.69 -8.56
N LYS A 267 32.26 11.34 -9.57
CA LYS A 267 32.07 11.77 -10.96
C LYS A 267 30.74 11.33 -11.57
N ASN A 268 30.24 10.16 -11.16
CA ASN A 268 28.97 9.61 -11.64
C ASN A 268 27.81 9.86 -10.66
N LYS A 269 28.01 10.68 -9.61
CA LYS A 269 26.96 11.01 -8.64
C LYS A 269 25.74 11.59 -9.36
N GLN A 270 24.59 10.94 -9.20
CA GLN A 270 23.37 11.32 -9.91
C GLN A 270 22.89 12.71 -9.48
N SER A 271 22.64 13.60 -10.45
CA SER A 271 21.95 14.86 -10.18
C SER A 271 20.46 14.61 -9.88
N VAL A 272 19.93 15.32 -8.89
CA VAL A 272 18.55 15.14 -8.43
C VAL A 272 17.63 16.02 -9.25
N SER A 273 16.71 15.40 -10.00
CA SER A 273 15.66 16.10 -10.73
C SER A 273 14.37 16.10 -9.91
N LEU A 274 13.88 17.29 -9.56
CA LEU A 274 12.66 17.47 -8.77
C LEU A 274 11.46 17.75 -9.68
N LEU A 275 10.38 17.00 -9.47
CA LEU A 275 9.08 17.23 -10.09
C LEU A 275 8.27 18.19 -9.18
N PRO A 276 7.76 19.32 -9.70
CA PRO A 276 6.93 20.23 -8.92
C PRO A 276 5.56 19.60 -8.62
N THR A 277 4.92 20.07 -7.55
CA THR A 277 3.53 19.74 -7.23
C THR A 277 2.60 20.19 -8.36
N SER A 278 1.77 19.26 -8.87
CA SER A 278 0.86 19.52 -9.99
C SER A 278 -0.27 20.48 -9.62
N GLU A 279 -0.86 21.15 -10.62
CA GLU A 279 -2.02 22.02 -10.41
C GLU A 279 -3.21 21.25 -9.80
N LEU A 280 -3.45 20.01 -10.25
CA LEU A 280 -4.46 19.14 -9.66
C LEU A 280 -4.21 18.89 -8.16
N SER A 281 -2.95 18.61 -7.79
CA SER A 281 -2.57 18.41 -6.38
C SER A 281 -2.88 19.67 -5.55
N LYS A 282 -2.50 20.85 -6.05
CA LYS A 282 -2.81 22.14 -5.39
C LYS A 282 -4.32 22.36 -5.22
N GLU A 283 -5.11 22.07 -6.25
CA GLU A 283 -6.56 22.23 -6.19
C GLU A 283 -7.23 21.27 -5.20
N ILE A 284 -6.79 20.02 -5.13
CA ILE A 284 -7.27 19.03 -4.16
C ILE A 284 -6.92 19.49 -2.74
N LEU A 285 -5.66 19.91 -2.52
CA LEU A 285 -5.23 20.43 -1.21
C LEU A 285 -6.01 21.67 -0.79
N ALA A 286 -6.30 22.60 -1.72
CA ALA A 286 -7.12 23.77 -1.45
C ALA A 286 -8.56 23.40 -1.08
N LYS A 287 -9.17 22.43 -1.80
CA LYS A 287 -10.50 21.90 -1.47
C LYS A 287 -10.51 21.28 -0.07
N LEU A 288 -9.53 20.41 0.23
CA LEU A 288 -9.35 19.80 1.56
C LEU A 288 -9.21 20.85 2.67
N ALA A 289 -8.54 21.97 2.41
CA ALA A 289 -8.42 23.07 3.35
C ALA A 289 -9.75 23.80 3.56
N SER A 290 -10.53 24.03 2.49
CA SER A 290 -11.84 24.70 2.57
C SER A 290 -12.93 23.83 3.24
N GLU A 291 -12.86 22.52 3.09
CA GLU A 291 -13.83 21.57 3.69
C GLU A 291 -13.61 21.40 5.21
N LYS A 292 -12.57 22.03 5.78
CA LYS A 292 -12.36 22.13 7.24
C LYS A 292 -13.27 23.17 7.95
N GLU A 293 -14.16 23.86 7.24
CA GLU A 293 -15.14 24.80 7.82
C GLU A 293 -16.58 24.26 7.79
N SER A 294 -16.83 23.21 8.56
CA SER A 294 -18.15 22.82 9.07
C SER A 294 -17.93 22.22 10.47
N PRO A 295 -18.85 22.46 11.44
CA PRO A 295 -18.48 22.86 12.79
C PRO A 295 -17.52 21.89 13.45
N LYS A 296 -16.35 22.42 13.81
CA LYS A 296 -15.48 21.81 14.82
C LYS A 296 -16.34 21.56 16.05
N LEU A 297 -16.43 20.28 16.45
CA LEU A 297 -16.56 19.98 17.87
C LEU A 297 -15.49 20.79 18.61
N THR A 298 -15.93 21.41 19.70
CA THR A 298 -15.23 22.35 20.57
C THR A 298 -13.74 22.03 20.80
N PRO A 299 -12.91 23.06 21.05
CA PRO A 299 -11.48 22.85 21.30
C PRO A 299 -11.28 21.85 22.44
N ASN A 300 -10.54 20.76 22.17
CA ASN A 300 -10.12 19.77 23.18
C ASN A 300 -9.37 20.49 24.31
N VAL A 301 -10.05 20.72 25.43
CA VAL A 301 -9.38 20.88 26.72
C VAL A 301 -8.90 19.48 27.09
N GLN A 302 -7.59 19.23 27.01
CA GLN A 302 -7.03 18.01 27.59
C GLN A 302 -7.25 18.04 29.11
N ILE A 303 -7.99 17.06 29.62
CA ILE A 303 -8.25 16.92 31.05
C ILE A 303 -7.13 16.07 31.65
N ASP A 304 -6.39 16.66 32.59
CA ASP A 304 -5.32 16.00 33.34
C ASP A 304 -5.91 15.11 34.44
N LEU A 305 -6.05 13.82 34.13
CA LEU A 305 -6.62 12.80 35.02
C LEU A 305 -5.73 12.50 36.23
N LYS A 306 -4.46 12.93 36.25
CA LYS A 306 -3.58 12.78 37.42
C LYS A 306 -4.05 13.60 38.62
N ARG A 307 -4.86 14.64 38.41
CA ARG A 307 -5.35 15.53 39.47
C ARG A 307 -6.52 14.96 40.27
N TYR A 308 -7.08 13.83 39.82
CA TYR A 308 -8.24 13.18 40.42
C TYR A 308 -7.84 11.89 41.12
N SER A 309 -8.56 11.50 42.17
CA SER A 309 -8.47 10.11 42.68
C SER A 309 -8.91 9.12 41.59
N PHE A 310 -8.57 7.83 41.72
CA PHE A 310 -8.96 6.86 40.70
C PHE A 310 -10.49 6.78 40.55
N ASP A 311 -11.21 6.78 41.67
CA ASP A 311 -12.68 6.71 41.69
C ASP A 311 -13.30 7.98 41.08
N ASP A 312 -12.79 9.17 41.43
CA ASP A 312 -13.27 10.44 40.86
C ASP A 312 -12.98 10.51 39.35
N ALA A 313 -11.83 10.00 38.90
CA ALA A 313 -11.48 9.97 37.48
C ALA A 313 -12.39 9.01 36.70
N ILE A 314 -12.75 7.87 37.28
CA ILE A 314 -13.71 6.92 36.68
C ILE A 314 -15.12 7.51 36.67
N GLU A 315 -15.55 8.22 37.72
CA GLU A 315 -16.85 8.89 37.76
C GLU A 315 -16.93 10.01 36.72
N LEU A 316 -15.86 10.80 36.57
CA LEU A 316 -15.73 11.79 35.51
C LEU A 316 -15.81 11.13 34.12
N LEU A 317 -15.13 10.01 33.90
CA LEU A 317 -15.18 9.30 32.61
C LEU A 317 -16.52 8.58 32.37
N LYS A 318 -17.30 8.27 33.40
CA LYS A 318 -18.64 7.67 33.27
C LYS A 318 -19.72 8.70 32.95
N THR A 319 -19.54 9.95 33.36
CA THR A 319 -20.53 11.04 33.22
C THR A 319 -20.37 11.85 31.93
N THR A 320 -19.47 11.43 31.02
CA THR A 320 -18.93 12.24 29.92
C THR A 320 -19.41 11.89 28.52
N ASP A 321 -20.64 11.37 28.37
CA ASP A 321 -21.27 11.15 27.06
C ASP A 321 -21.34 12.42 26.16
N ASN A 322 -21.08 13.62 26.72
CA ASN A 322 -21.08 14.90 26.03
C ASN A 322 -19.69 15.52 25.75
N LEU A 323 -18.57 14.91 26.17
CA LEU A 323 -17.22 15.43 25.87
C LEU A 323 -16.54 14.66 24.73
N PRO A 324 -15.72 15.33 23.87
CA PRO A 324 -14.96 14.64 22.84
C PRO A 324 -14.02 13.62 23.49
N PHE A 325 -14.07 12.40 22.99
CA PHE A 325 -13.35 11.25 23.52
C PHE A 325 -11.82 11.49 23.60
N GLU A 326 -11.27 12.30 22.69
CA GLU A 326 -9.85 12.68 22.59
C GLU A 326 -9.39 13.66 23.68
N SER A 327 -10.29 14.11 24.55
CA SER A 327 -9.98 15.03 25.66
C SER A 327 -9.26 14.35 26.83
N PHE A 328 -9.18 13.02 26.86
CA PHE A 328 -8.63 12.24 27.97
C PHE A 328 -7.40 11.42 27.56
N ASP A 329 -6.34 11.50 28.36
CA ASP A 329 -5.20 10.60 28.26
C ASP A 329 -5.39 9.38 29.17
N TRP A 330 -5.94 8.32 28.60
CA TRP A 330 -6.25 7.05 29.28
C TRP A 330 -5.01 6.37 29.88
N PHE A 331 -3.83 6.62 29.31
CA PHE A 331 -2.58 6.06 29.83
C PHE A 331 -2.19 6.67 31.17
N GLN A 332 -2.71 7.84 31.53
CA GLN A 332 -2.48 8.41 32.87
C GLN A 332 -3.09 7.58 33.99
N LEU A 333 -4.26 6.96 33.76
CA LEU A 333 -4.88 6.05 34.73
C LEU A 333 -4.21 4.68 34.69
N LEU A 334 -3.90 4.20 33.48
CA LEU A 334 -3.28 2.89 33.29
C LEU A 334 -1.85 2.80 33.85
N ASN A 335 -1.10 3.89 33.87
CA ASN A 335 0.29 3.91 34.37
C ASN A 335 0.38 4.12 35.89
N ARG A 336 -0.74 4.06 36.62
CA ARG A 336 -0.70 4.13 38.08
C ARG A 336 -0.22 2.80 38.67
N ASP A 337 0.61 2.91 39.69
CA ASP A 337 1.21 1.77 40.39
C ASP A 337 0.25 1.14 41.42
N ASP A 338 -0.77 1.88 41.85
CA ASP A 338 -1.73 1.52 42.92
C ASP A 338 -3.04 0.88 42.41
N LEU A 339 -3.08 0.39 41.17
CA LEU A 339 -4.32 -0.15 40.59
C LEU A 339 -4.68 -1.52 41.17
N SER A 340 -5.82 -1.58 41.87
CA SER A 340 -6.45 -2.84 42.26
C SER A 340 -7.02 -3.61 41.05
N ASN A 341 -7.31 -4.90 41.22
CA ASN A 341 -8.02 -5.67 40.17
C ASN A 341 -9.43 -5.12 39.88
N ASN A 342 -10.09 -4.51 40.86
CA ASN A 342 -11.38 -3.86 40.66
C ASN A 342 -11.21 -2.57 39.84
N ASN A 343 -10.11 -1.84 40.07
CA ASN A 343 -9.76 -0.64 39.30
C ASN A 343 -9.49 -1.00 37.83
N LEU A 344 -8.70 -2.05 37.60
CA LEU A 344 -8.41 -2.56 36.25
C LEU A 344 -9.67 -3.05 35.53
N GLN A 345 -10.60 -3.67 36.27
CA GLN A 345 -11.90 -4.09 35.72
C GLN A 345 -12.77 -2.90 35.31
N ALA A 346 -12.90 -1.90 36.19
CA ALA A 346 -13.66 -0.68 35.90
C ALA A 346 -13.07 0.08 34.71
N LEU A 347 -11.73 0.16 34.62
CA LEU A 347 -11.03 0.77 33.50
C LEU A 347 -11.27 0.00 32.19
N PHE A 348 -11.24 -1.33 32.23
CA PHE A 348 -11.53 -2.16 31.07
C PHE A 348 -12.96 -1.95 30.54
N GLU A 349 -13.98 -2.01 31.40
CA GLU A 349 -15.38 -1.87 30.99
C GLU A 349 -15.62 -0.51 30.32
N LEU A 350 -15.02 0.53 30.89
CA LEU A 350 -15.06 1.88 30.36
C LEU A 350 -14.30 1.98 29.03
N ALA A 351 -13.09 1.42 28.95
CA ALA A 351 -12.31 1.40 27.72
C ALA A 351 -13.04 0.66 26.59
N ILE A 352 -13.71 -0.45 26.87
CA ILE A 352 -14.55 -1.18 25.91
C ILE A 352 -15.74 -0.33 25.46
N ARG A 353 -16.45 0.32 26.40
CA ARG A 353 -17.58 1.22 26.07
C ARG A 353 -17.18 2.30 25.09
N HIS A 354 -15.97 2.85 25.25
CA HIS A 354 -15.43 3.88 24.37
C HIS A 354 -14.52 3.35 23.24
N LYS A 355 -14.50 2.04 23.00
CA LYS A 355 -13.72 1.40 21.92
C LYS A 355 -12.21 1.67 21.98
N LYS A 356 -11.64 1.82 23.18
CA LYS A 356 -10.19 1.86 23.42
C LYS A 356 -9.62 0.50 23.74
N PHE A 357 -9.44 -0.29 22.69
CA PHE A 357 -8.97 -1.66 22.80
C PHE A 357 -7.54 -1.79 23.34
N ASP A 358 -6.66 -0.81 23.12
CA ASP A 358 -5.29 -0.86 23.66
C ASP A 358 -5.25 -0.67 25.18
N VAL A 359 -6.11 0.21 25.71
CA VAL A 359 -6.26 0.40 27.17
C VAL A 359 -6.93 -0.81 27.79
N ALA A 360 -7.98 -1.33 27.14
CA ALA A 360 -8.69 -2.53 27.56
C ALA A 360 -7.74 -3.76 27.60
N GLU A 361 -6.89 -3.92 26.59
CA GLU A 361 -5.88 -4.97 26.53
C GLU A 361 -4.95 -4.92 27.73
N ILE A 362 -4.28 -3.78 27.96
CA ILE A 362 -3.29 -3.66 29.03
C ILE A 362 -3.95 -3.81 30.40
N ALA A 363 -5.15 -3.25 30.58
CA ALA A 363 -5.92 -3.39 31.81
C ALA A 363 -6.21 -4.87 32.12
N MET A 364 -6.65 -5.65 31.13
CA MET A 364 -6.92 -7.08 31.31
C MET A 364 -5.65 -7.92 31.45
N GLN A 365 -4.58 -7.63 30.72
CA GLN A 365 -3.29 -8.30 30.90
C GLN A 365 -2.78 -8.13 32.33
N ARG A 366 -2.80 -6.91 32.87
CA ARG A 366 -2.43 -6.65 34.27
C ARG A 366 -3.35 -7.37 35.25
N ALA A 367 -4.66 -7.36 35.02
CA ALA A 367 -5.63 -8.03 35.89
C ALA A 367 -5.46 -9.55 35.90
N ILE A 368 -5.10 -10.14 34.74
CA ILE A 368 -4.80 -11.55 34.59
C ILE A 368 -3.48 -11.89 35.30
N SER A 369 -2.42 -11.10 35.12
CA SER A 369 -1.14 -11.29 35.82
C SER A 369 -1.30 -11.27 37.34
N ASN A 370 -2.20 -10.43 37.86
CA ASN A 370 -2.49 -10.36 39.29
C ASN A 370 -3.35 -11.54 39.78
N HIS A 371 -4.41 -11.89 39.05
CA HIS A 371 -5.29 -13.01 39.39
C HIS A 371 -6.00 -13.54 38.13
N PRO A 372 -5.51 -14.65 37.55
CA PRO A 372 -6.14 -15.27 36.39
C PRO A 372 -7.59 -15.69 36.69
N ALA A 373 -8.50 -15.50 35.74
CA ALA A 373 -9.88 -15.98 35.84
C ALA A 373 -10.46 -16.26 34.45
N PRO A 374 -11.36 -17.26 34.28
CA PRO A 374 -11.90 -17.62 32.97
C PRO A 374 -12.53 -16.44 32.21
N TRP A 375 -13.30 -15.61 32.92
CA TRP A 375 -13.98 -14.46 32.32
C TRP A 375 -13.03 -13.31 31.96
N ARG A 376 -11.87 -13.17 32.62
CA ARG A 376 -10.83 -12.18 32.28
C ARG A 376 -10.12 -12.56 30.99
N TRP A 377 -9.78 -13.84 30.86
CA TRP A 377 -9.25 -14.41 29.61
C TRP A 377 -10.24 -14.26 28.46
N MET A 378 -11.54 -14.48 28.72
CA MET A 378 -12.59 -14.23 27.72
C MET A 378 -12.67 -12.75 27.32
N ASN A 379 -12.62 -11.81 28.26
CA ASN A 379 -12.63 -10.37 28.00
C ASN A 379 -11.41 -9.91 27.19
N LEU A 380 -10.21 -10.43 27.49
CA LEU A 380 -9.01 -10.18 26.72
C LEU A 380 -9.12 -10.78 25.30
N GLY A 381 -9.66 -12.00 25.19
CA GLY A 381 -9.96 -12.65 23.92
C GLY A 381 -10.93 -11.84 23.05
N ASP A 382 -12.03 -11.36 23.63
CA ASP A 382 -13.02 -10.51 22.95
C ASP A 382 -12.35 -9.19 22.48
N THR A 383 -11.43 -8.64 23.28
CA THR A 383 -10.64 -7.45 22.90
C THR A 383 -9.74 -7.74 21.71
N TYR A 384 -9.03 -8.88 21.70
CA TYR A 384 -8.22 -9.29 20.54
C TYR A 384 -9.06 -9.60 19.30
N LEU A 385 -10.26 -10.14 19.47
CA LEU A 385 -11.20 -10.36 18.39
C LEU A 385 -11.61 -9.03 17.74
N HIS A 386 -11.88 -7.99 18.54
CA HIS A 386 -12.13 -6.64 18.04
C HIS A 386 -10.92 -6.02 17.32
N LYS A 387 -9.70 -6.33 17.79
CA LYS A 387 -8.44 -5.93 17.14
C LYS A 387 -8.08 -6.80 15.92
N LYS A 388 -8.88 -7.82 15.59
CA LYS A 388 -8.63 -8.81 14.52
C LYS A 388 -7.32 -9.60 14.70
N LEU A 389 -6.89 -9.81 15.94
CA LEU A 389 -5.73 -10.60 16.29
C LEU A 389 -6.17 -12.02 16.67
N PHE A 390 -6.56 -12.80 15.66
CA PHE A 390 -7.26 -14.08 15.83
C PHE A 390 -6.49 -15.11 16.64
N ASN A 391 -5.19 -15.30 16.37
CA ASN A 391 -4.33 -16.21 17.13
C ASN A 391 -4.29 -15.86 18.63
N LEU A 392 -4.18 -14.57 18.98
CA LEU A 392 -4.16 -14.13 20.36
C LEU A 392 -5.53 -14.31 21.03
N ALA A 393 -6.62 -14.05 20.31
CA ALA A 393 -7.98 -14.32 20.79
C ALA A 393 -8.19 -15.82 21.06
N GLN A 394 -7.78 -16.68 20.13
CA GLN A 394 -7.88 -18.14 20.24
C GLN A 394 -7.10 -18.68 21.44
N ASN A 395 -5.88 -18.17 21.68
CA ASN A 395 -5.09 -18.51 22.86
C ASN A 395 -5.81 -18.10 24.15
N CYS A 396 -6.36 -16.89 24.20
CA CYS A 396 -7.11 -16.41 25.37
C CYS A 396 -8.34 -17.28 25.67
N TYR A 397 -9.15 -17.62 24.66
CA TYR A 397 -10.29 -18.52 24.87
C TYR A 397 -9.87 -19.93 25.27
N SER A 398 -8.72 -20.41 24.78
CA SER A 398 -8.15 -21.69 25.17
C SER A 398 -7.72 -21.70 26.63
N GLU A 399 -7.05 -20.64 27.11
CA GLU A 399 -6.72 -20.46 28.53
C GLU A 399 -7.98 -20.34 29.40
N ALA A 400 -9.00 -19.60 28.95
CA ALA A 400 -10.30 -19.52 29.64
C ALA A 400 -10.94 -20.92 29.78
N ARG A 401 -10.87 -21.73 28.73
CA ARG A 401 -11.42 -23.09 28.71
C ARG A 401 -10.62 -24.06 29.59
N LYS A 402 -9.30 -23.92 29.71
CA LYS A 402 -8.51 -24.71 30.67
C LYS A 402 -9.00 -24.48 32.11
N LEU A 403 -9.33 -23.24 32.45
CA LEU A 403 -9.80 -22.86 33.79
C LEU A 403 -11.27 -23.22 34.05
N ALA A 404 -12.11 -23.25 33.02
CA ALA A 404 -13.51 -23.69 33.13
C ALA A 404 -13.94 -24.50 31.89
N PRO A 405 -13.60 -25.81 31.83
CA PRO A 405 -13.79 -26.65 30.64
C PRO A 405 -15.26 -26.83 30.22
N ASN A 406 -16.19 -26.78 31.17
CA ASN A 406 -17.61 -27.05 30.94
C ASN A 406 -18.41 -25.79 30.54
N ASN A 407 -17.77 -24.64 30.31
CA ASN A 407 -18.47 -23.43 29.91
C ASN A 407 -18.58 -23.33 28.38
N ALA A 408 -19.80 -23.56 27.87
CA ALA A 408 -20.10 -23.53 26.43
C ALA A 408 -19.81 -22.18 25.75
N SER A 409 -19.74 -21.07 26.50
CA SER A 409 -19.46 -19.74 25.94
C SER A 409 -18.09 -19.65 25.26
N PHE A 410 -17.08 -20.37 25.75
CA PHE A 410 -15.74 -20.31 25.16
C PHE A 410 -15.67 -21.03 23.81
N LEU A 411 -16.42 -22.13 23.64
CA LEU A 411 -16.56 -22.80 22.36
C LEU A 411 -17.30 -21.92 21.34
N ALA A 412 -18.34 -21.21 21.78
CA ALA A 412 -19.03 -20.24 20.93
C ALA A 412 -18.11 -19.08 20.50
N ARG A 413 -17.22 -18.60 21.39
CA ARG A 413 -16.21 -17.59 21.05
C ARG A 413 -15.11 -18.11 20.13
N LEU A 414 -14.68 -19.36 20.27
CA LEU A 414 -13.78 -20.00 19.31
C LEU A 414 -14.46 -20.16 17.94
N ALA A 415 -15.76 -20.49 17.90
CA ALA A 415 -16.51 -20.53 16.65
C ALA A 415 -16.62 -19.16 15.98
N ASP A 416 -16.76 -18.08 16.75
CA ASP A 416 -16.71 -16.71 16.25
C ASP A 416 -15.35 -16.40 15.57
N VAL A 417 -14.24 -16.91 16.10
CA VAL A 417 -12.89 -16.77 15.50
C VAL A 417 -12.85 -17.52 14.17
N GLU A 418 -13.17 -18.82 14.16
CA GLU A 418 -13.18 -19.65 12.95
C GLU A 418 -14.10 -19.09 11.85
N THR A 419 -15.25 -18.51 12.25
CA THR A 419 -16.17 -17.84 11.32
C THR A 419 -15.53 -16.63 10.64
N LEU A 420 -14.77 -15.83 11.39
CA LEU A 420 -14.09 -14.64 10.88
C LEU A 420 -12.85 -14.99 10.04
N GLU A 421 -12.22 -16.13 10.31
CA GLU A 421 -11.11 -16.68 9.52
C GLU A 421 -11.59 -17.44 8.26
N GLY A 422 -12.90 -17.66 8.12
CA GLY A 422 -13.51 -18.29 6.95
C GLY A 422 -13.65 -19.81 7.02
N ASN A 423 -13.30 -20.42 8.16
CA ASN A 423 -13.37 -21.86 8.40
C ASN A 423 -14.78 -22.28 8.84
N PHE A 424 -15.77 -22.13 7.94
CA PHE A 424 -17.19 -22.28 8.30
C PHE A 424 -17.57 -23.66 8.86
N GLU A 425 -16.95 -24.74 8.37
CA GLU A 425 -17.18 -26.10 8.89
C GLU A 425 -16.59 -26.31 10.29
N ALA A 426 -15.44 -25.70 10.58
CA ALA A 426 -14.85 -25.74 11.92
C ALA A 426 -15.71 -24.91 12.89
N ALA A 427 -16.17 -23.73 12.47
CA ALA A 427 -17.08 -22.89 13.24
C ALA A 427 -18.38 -23.62 13.59
N GLN A 428 -19.00 -24.31 12.61
CA GLN A 428 -20.23 -25.07 12.85
C GLN A 428 -20.00 -26.21 13.85
N ARG A 429 -18.91 -26.98 13.71
CA ARG A 429 -18.57 -28.05 14.66
C ARG A 429 -18.40 -27.53 16.09
N LEU A 430 -17.77 -26.37 16.27
CA LEU A 430 -17.59 -25.74 17.59
C LEU A 430 -18.92 -25.25 18.17
N ILE A 431 -19.83 -24.73 17.35
CA ILE A 431 -21.19 -24.37 17.76
C ILE A 431 -21.95 -25.61 18.23
N ASP A 432 -21.88 -26.71 17.49
CA ASP A 432 -22.57 -27.96 17.84
C ASP A 432 -22.03 -28.54 19.16
N GLN A 433 -20.71 -28.49 19.37
CA GLN A 433 -20.10 -28.86 20.65
C GLN A 433 -20.54 -27.93 21.79
N ALA A 434 -20.69 -26.64 21.55
CA ALA A 434 -21.17 -25.69 22.54
C ALA A 434 -22.63 -25.98 22.95
N ILE A 435 -23.49 -26.29 21.99
CA ILE A 435 -24.90 -26.68 22.23
C ILE A 435 -24.98 -27.96 23.05
N ALA A 436 -24.13 -28.96 22.74
CA ALA A 436 -24.10 -30.21 23.48
C ALA A 436 -23.68 -30.04 24.95
N LEU A 437 -22.92 -28.99 25.27
CA LEU A 437 -22.53 -28.65 26.64
C LEU A 437 -23.62 -27.87 27.39
N ASP A 438 -24.14 -26.80 26.79
CA ASP A 438 -25.20 -25.95 27.37
C ASP A 438 -25.79 -25.02 26.31
N ASP A 439 -26.95 -25.38 25.76
CA ASP A 439 -27.65 -24.64 24.69
C ASP A 439 -28.30 -23.32 25.14
N THR A 440 -28.32 -23.05 26.45
CA THR A 440 -28.97 -21.86 27.01
C THR A 440 -28.10 -20.61 26.90
N LYS A 441 -26.80 -20.76 26.59
CA LYS A 441 -25.85 -19.64 26.57
C LYS A 441 -26.12 -18.64 25.43
N PRO A 442 -26.28 -17.33 25.72
CA PRO A 442 -26.49 -16.29 24.69
C PRO A 442 -25.36 -16.19 23.65
N ALA A 443 -24.12 -16.56 24.03
CA ALA A 443 -22.97 -16.56 23.15
C ALA A 443 -23.15 -17.51 21.94
N ILE A 444 -23.85 -18.64 22.13
CA ILE A 444 -24.11 -19.62 21.07
C ILE A 444 -25.03 -19.04 20.01
N LYS A 445 -26.14 -18.41 20.43
CA LYS A 445 -27.07 -17.73 19.52
C LYS A 445 -26.38 -16.62 18.73
N SER A 446 -25.45 -15.92 19.39
CA SER A 446 -24.66 -14.85 18.78
C SER A 446 -23.69 -15.41 17.72
N ALA A 447 -23.02 -16.52 18.01
CA ALA A 447 -22.14 -17.22 17.08
C ALA A 447 -22.91 -17.80 15.87
N GLN A 448 -24.05 -18.45 16.10
CA GLN A 448 -24.95 -18.93 15.03
C GLN A 448 -25.42 -17.79 14.12
N LYS A 449 -25.82 -16.67 14.71
CA LYS A 449 -26.22 -15.47 13.95
C LYS A 449 -25.04 -14.93 13.13
N ARG A 450 -23.85 -14.82 13.71
CA ARG A 450 -22.66 -14.33 13.01
C ARG A 450 -22.25 -15.25 11.87
N LEU A 451 -22.24 -16.56 12.08
CA LEU A 451 -21.96 -17.56 11.05
C LEU A 451 -22.97 -17.46 9.91
N SER A 452 -24.27 -17.43 10.20
CA SER A 452 -25.31 -17.30 9.17
C SER A 452 -25.23 -15.97 8.40
N GLU A 453 -25.05 -14.83 9.08
CA GLU A 453 -24.85 -13.53 8.43
C GLU A 453 -23.58 -13.51 7.56
N THR A 454 -22.51 -14.16 8.01
CA THR A 454 -21.24 -14.23 7.28
C THR A 454 -21.35 -15.16 6.07
N LEU A 455 -22.07 -16.27 6.18
CA LEU A 455 -22.40 -17.16 5.05
C LEU A 455 -23.33 -16.47 4.03
N ILE A 456 -24.32 -15.69 4.50
CA ILE A 456 -25.17 -14.88 3.62
C ILE A 456 -24.35 -13.78 2.94
N LYS A 457 -23.44 -13.12 3.67
CA LYS A 457 -22.49 -12.16 3.07
C LYS A 457 -21.54 -12.84 2.11
N ALA A 458 -21.00 -14.01 2.41
CA ALA A 458 -20.14 -14.77 1.51
C ALA A 458 -20.90 -15.21 0.24
N LYS A 459 -22.18 -15.58 0.37
CA LYS A 459 -23.08 -15.83 -0.76
C LYS A 459 -23.43 -14.57 -1.56
N LYS A 460 -23.66 -13.42 -0.89
CA LYS A 460 -23.87 -12.11 -1.55
C LYS A 460 -22.61 -11.55 -2.17
N VAL A 461 -21.45 -11.81 -1.58
CA VAL A 461 -20.13 -11.49 -2.14
C VAL A 461 -19.88 -12.41 -3.32
N ASN A 462 -20.31 -13.68 -3.29
CA ASN A 462 -20.29 -14.54 -4.47
C ASN A 462 -21.31 -14.09 -5.55
N SER A 463 -22.48 -13.53 -5.19
CA SER A 463 -23.40 -12.91 -6.17
C SER A 463 -22.96 -11.48 -6.58
N ALA A 464 -22.03 -10.87 -5.85
CA ALA A 464 -21.35 -9.63 -6.22
C ALA A 464 -19.98 -9.88 -6.88
N LYS A 465 -19.49 -11.14 -6.86
CA LYS A 465 -18.44 -11.65 -7.76
C LYS A 465 -18.99 -11.81 -9.18
N ASP A 466 -20.31 -11.82 -9.35
CA ASP A 466 -20.98 -11.48 -10.61
C ASP A 466 -21.03 -9.96 -10.86
N GLY A 467 -20.15 -9.19 -10.23
CA GLY A 467 -19.85 -7.82 -10.64
C GLY A 467 -19.23 -7.84 -12.04
N PHE A 468 -19.58 -6.86 -12.88
CA PHE A 468 -19.05 -6.73 -14.24
C PHE A 468 -17.51 -6.70 -14.34
N LEU A 469 -16.80 -6.49 -13.21
CA LEU A 469 -15.34 -6.49 -13.11
C LEU A 469 -14.87 -7.41 -11.98
N PRO A 470 -14.02 -8.43 -12.25
CA PRO A 470 -13.36 -9.18 -11.20
C PRO A 470 -12.38 -8.29 -10.44
N ILE A 471 -12.47 -8.26 -9.11
CA ILE A 471 -11.49 -7.56 -8.26
C ILE A 471 -10.41 -8.55 -7.86
N ILE A 472 -9.15 -8.24 -8.20
CA ILE A 472 -7.99 -9.03 -7.80
C ILE A 472 -7.52 -8.50 -6.45
N ASN A 473 -7.77 -9.27 -5.40
CA ASN A 473 -7.39 -8.90 -4.03
C ASN A 473 -6.02 -9.46 -3.62
N ASP A 474 -5.48 -10.41 -4.38
CA ASP A 474 -4.20 -11.03 -4.11
C ASP A 474 -3.21 -10.69 -5.22
N TYR A 475 -2.22 -9.86 -4.87
CA TYR A 475 -1.17 -9.46 -5.80
C TYR A 475 -0.28 -10.64 -6.21
N GLN A 476 -0.26 -11.73 -5.45
CA GLN A 476 0.49 -12.93 -5.82
C GLN A 476 0.05 -13.47 -7.18
N GLN A 477 -1.22 -13.33 -7.55
CA GLN A 477 -1.70 -13.69 -8.90
C GLN A 477 -1.01 -12.90 -10.00
N VAL A 478 -0.74 -11.61 -9.77
CA VAL A 478 0.01 -10.76 -10.69
C VAL A 478 1.46 -11.22 -10.77
N VAL A 479 2.07 -11.54 -9.63
CA VAL A 479 3.43 -12.07 -9.56
C VAL A 479 3.57 -13.38 -10.32
N ASP A 480 2.72 -14.36 -10.02
CA ASP A 480 2.74 -15.67 -10.66
C ASP A 480 2.56 -15.53 -12.17
N LYS A 481 1.65 -14.64 -12.59
CA LYS A 481 1.45 -14.34 -14.00
C LYS A 481 2.68 -13.67 -14.61
N MET A 482 3.28 -12.67 -13.96
CA MET A 482 4.51 -12.00 -14.40
C MET A 482 5.69 -12.97 -14.55
N THR A 483 5.81 -13.94 -13.64
CA THR A 483 6.84 -14.99 -13.67
C THR A 483 6.63 -15.95 -14.85
N SER A 484 5.38 -16.34 -15.14
CA SER A 484 5.06 -17.23 -16.26
C SER A 484 5.07 -16.52 -17.63
N ASN A 485 4.53 -15.32 -17.71
CA ASN A 485 4.47 -14.46 -18.89
C ASN A 485 4.45 -12.98 -18.45
N LYS A 486 5.54 -12.27 -18.74
CA LYS A 486 5.73 -10.87 -18.36
C LYS A 486 4.68 -9.92 -18.95
N GLU A 487 4.27 -10.12 -20.20
CA GLU A 487 3.28 -9.24 -20.85
C GLU A 487 1.90 -9.37 -20.19
N ASP A 488 1.46 -10.60 -19.96
CA ASP A 488 0.21 -10.86 -19.27
C ASP A 488 0.24 -10.35 -17.82
N GLY A 489 1.38 -10.50 -17.13
CA GLY A 489 1.56 -9.97 -15.77
C GLY A 489 1.46 -8.44 -15.72
N LEU A 490 2.06 -7.74 -16.68
CA LEU A 490 1.95 -6.27 -16.80
C LEU A 490 0.51 -5.84 -17.11
N ALA A 491 -0.19 -6.55 -17.99
CA ALA A 491 -1.60 -6.27 -18.28
C ALA A 491 -2.50 -6.50 -17.04
N LEU A 492 -2.20 -7.53 -16.25
CA LEU A 492 -2.93 -7.84 -15.02
C LEU A 492 -2.65 -6.81 -13.92
N ASP A 493 -1.41 -6.33 -13.81
CA ASP A 493 -1.00 -5.25 -12.90
C ASP A 493 -1.71 -3.92 -13.24
N GLU A 494 -1.76 -3.56 -14.53
CA GLU A 494 -2.52 -2.41 -15.01
C GLU A 494 -4.02 -2.54 -14.67
N TYR A 495 -4.60 -3.70 -14.95
CA TYR A 495 -6.00 -4.00 -14.64
C TYR A 495 -6.28 -3.88 -13.14
N LEU A 496 -5.39 -4.36 -12.28
CA LEU A 496 -5.53 -4.28 -10.83
C LEU A 496 -5.59 -2.82 -10.35
N VAL A 497 -4.70 -1.96 -10.84
CA VAL A 497 -4.70 -0.53 -10.46
C VAL A 497 -5.99 0.16 -10.91
N LYS A 498 -6.39 -0.05 -12.18
CA LYS A 498 -7.60 0.57 -12.74
C LYS A 498 -8.86 0.07 -12.04
N SER A 499 -8.97 -1.23 -11.80
CA SER A 499 -10.12 -1.83 -11.11
C SER A 499 -10.22 -1.36 -9.65
N ALA A 500 -9.11 -1.27 -8.92
CA ALA A 500 -9.11 -0.73 -7.55
C ALA A 500 -9.53 0.74 -7.50
N PHE A 501 -9.14 1.55 -8.49
CA PHE A 501 -9.57 2.95 -8.60
C PHE A 501 -11.09 3.06 -8.82
N VAL A 502 -11.62 2.25 -9.74
CA VAL A 502 -13.05 2.26 -10.12
C VAL A 502 -13.96 1.64 -9.07
N ALA A 503 -13.51 0.59 -8.39
CA ALA A 503 -14.33 -0.21 -7.48
C ALA A 503 -14.49 0.40 -6.08
N LYS A 504 -13.79 1.49 -5.76
CA LYS A 504 -13.88 2.17 -4.45
C LYS A 504 -14.36 3.60 -4.60
N ASN A 505 -14.88 4.16 -3.51
CA ASN A 505 -15.10 5.59 -3.43
C ASN A 505 -13.77 6.32 -3.31
N ILE A 506 -13.15 6.63 -4.46
CA ILE A 506 -11.80 7.15 -4.52
C ILE A 506 -11.65 8.51 -3.84
N TYR A 507 -12.66 9.38 -3.97
CA TYR A 507 -12.66 10.68 -3.29
C TYR A 507 -12.68 10.49 -1.78
N THR A 508 -13.64 9.75 -1.23
CA THR A 508 -13.74 9.52 0.22
C THR A 508 -12.52 8.76 0.73
N TRP A 509 -12.04 7.76 -0.01
CA TRP A 509 -10.84 7.00 0.33
C TRP A 509 -9.60 7.90 0.44
N LEU A 510 -9.40 8.78 -0.54
CA LEU A 510 -8.28 9.72 -0.53
C LEU A 510 -8.45 10.76 0.59
N TYR A 511 -9.63 11.34 0.72
CA TYR A 511 -9.95 12.35 1.73
C TYR A 511 -9.70 11.83 3.14
N GLU A 512 -10.28 10.67 3.49
CA GLU A 512 -10.09 10.01 4.80
C GLU A 512 -8.62 9.68 5.06
N GLY A 513 -7.87 9.24 4.04
CA GLY A 513 -6.44 8.94 4.18
C GLY A 513 -5.59 10.18 4.41
N LEU A 514 -5.82 11.23 3.62
CA LEU A 514 -5.05 12.48 3.66
C LEU A 514 -5.34 13.32 4.92
N THR A 515 -6.55 13.27 5.45
CA THR A 515 -6.93 14.03 6.66
C THR A 515 -6.23 13.54 7.93
N GLN A 516 -5.76 12.30 7.94
CA GLN A 516 -4.97 11.74 9.05
C GLN A 516 -3.53 12.24 9.09
N LEU A 517 -3.05 12.87 8.02
CA LEU A 517 -1.65 13.29 7.87
C LEU A 517 -1.46 14.78 8.16
N GLY A 518 -0.24 15.16 8.57
CA GLY A 518 0.19 16.56 8.60
C GLY A 518 0.21 17.20 7.20
N GLU A 519 0.33 18.52 7.11
CA GLU A 519 0.26 19.25 5.83
C GLU A 519 1.29 18.80 4.79
N LYS A 520 2.58 18.77 5.16
CA LYS A 520 3.66 18.38 4.23
C LYS A 520 3.59 16.89 3.83
N PRO A 521 3.39 15.93 4.76
CA PRO A 521 3.24 14.53 4.38
C PRO A 521 1.98 14.27 3.54
N ARG A 522 0.89 15.01 3.79
CA ARG A 522 -0.32 14.96 2.96
C ARG A 522 -0.04 15.35 1.52
N SER A 523 0.66 16.46 1.31
CA SER A 523 1.07 16.90 -0.03
C SER A 523 1.96 15.86 -0.72
N CYS A 524 2.93 15.30 0.02
CA CYS A 524 3.81 14.24 -0.49
C CYS A 524 3.03 12.98 -0.92
N LEU A 525 2.13 12.45 -0.07
CA LEU A 525 1.36 11.25 -0.42
C LEU A 525 0.47 11.50 -1.63
N LEU A 526 -0.18 12.67 -1.69
CA LEU A 526 -1.02 13.05 -2.82
C LEU A 526 -0.23 13.10 -4.13
N ASP A 527 0.96 13.72 -4.14
CA ASP A 527 1.79 13.78 -5.33
C ASP A 527 2.18 12.37 -5.82
N TYR A 528 2.52 11.44 -4.92
CA TYR A 528 2.79 10.05 -5.33
C TYR A 528 1.55 9.35 -5.88
N ILE A 529 0.39 9.48 -5.22
CA ILE A 529 -0.87 8.87 -5.67
C ILE A 529 -1.24 9.38 -7.07
N LEU A 530 -1.17 10.70 -7.29
CA LEU A 530 -1.49 11.29 -8.60
C LEU A 530 -0.48 10.89 -9.68
N ASN A 531 0.81 10.83 -9.36
CA ASN A 531 1.84 10.37 -10.30
C ASN A 531 1.63 8.92 -10.74
N HIS A 532 1.19 8.04 -9.83
CA HIS A 532 0.80 6.67 -10.22
C HIS A 532 -0.45 6.69 -11.09
N LEU A 533 -1.48 7.41 -10.68
CA LEU A 533 -2.76 7.42 -11.38
C LEU A 533 -2.70 8.05 -12.77
N SER A 534 -1.82 9.04 -12.98
CA SER A 534 -1.60 9.66 -14.28
C SER A 534 -1.01 8.72 -15.33
N GLU A 535 -0.42 7.58 -14.91
CA GLU A 535 0.00 6.54 -15.85
C GLU A 535 -1.19 5.76 -16.44
N TYR A 536 -2.37 5.80 -15.79
CA TYR A 536 -3.53 4.95 -16.11
C TYR A 536 -4.78 5.74 -16.52
N TRP A 537 -4.93 6.97 -16.03
CA TRP A 537 -6.11 7.79 -16.21
C TRP A 537 -5.73 9.19 -16.68
N THR A 538 -6.54 9.78 -17.55
CA THR A 538 -6.34 11.14 -18.01
C THR A 538 -6.58 12.14 -16.87
N GLU A 539 -5.96 13.32 -16.94
CA GLU A 539 -6.15 14.36 -15.94
C GLU A 539 -7.64 14.73 -15.78
N THR A 540 -8.41 14.67 -16.87
CA THR A 540 -9.86 14.89 -16.86
C THR A 540 -10.60 13.92 -15.95
N VAL A 541 -10.29 12.62 -16.04
CA VAL A 541 -10.89 11.58 -15.17
C VAL A 541 -10.48 11.81 -13.71
N LEU A 542 -9.21 12.12 -13.47
CA LEU A 542 -8.76 12.37 -12.10
C LEU A 542 -9.43 13.61 -11.50
N ARG A 543 -9.63 14.66 -12.30
CA ARG A 543 -10.34 15.88 -11.87
C ARG A 543 -11.79 15.60 -11.53
N THR A 544 -12.53 14.88 -12.36
CA THR A 544 -13.95 14.58 -12.11
C THR A 544 -14.13 13.74 -10.85
N GLU A 545 -13.26 12.76 -10.63
CA GLU A 545 -13.34 11.88 -9.46
C GLU A 545 -12.86 12.56 -8.16
N PHE A 546 -11.79 13.37 -8.19
CA PHE A 546 -11.23 14.00 -6.97
C PHE A 546 -11.79 15.37 -6.62
N LEU A 547 -12.40 16.09 -7.57
CA LEU A 547 -12.97 17.41 -7.36
C LEU A 547 -14.47 17.44 -7.74
N PRO A 548 -15.31 16.58 -7.13
CA PRO A 548 -16.73 16.55 -7.44
C PRO A 548 -17.36 17.90 -7.13
N ASN A 549 -18.31 18.31 -7.97
CA ASN A 549 -19.11 19.55 -7.86
C ASN A 549 -18.43 20.88 -8.21
N LYS A 550 -17.21 20.90 -8.78
CA LYS A 550 -16.72 22.13 -9.40
C LYS A 550 -17.42 22.34 -10.75
N THR A 551 -17.97 23.55 -10.93
CA THR A 551 -18.30 24.08 -12.25
C THR A 551 -17.06 23.98 -13.14
N PRO A 552 -17.21 23.59 -14.41
CA PRO A 552 -16.06 23.53 -15.31
C PRO A 552 -15.40 24.89 -15.33
N ASN A 553 -14.13 24.97 -14.91
CA ASN A 553 -13.31 26.14 -15.19
C ASN A 553 -13.35 26.36 -16.71
N ASN A 554 -13.48 27.61 -17.15
CA ASN A 554 -13.72 28.06 -18.53
C ASN A 554 -12.64 27.68 -19.58
N LYS A 555 -11.78 26.71 -19.28
CA LYS A 555 -10.91 26.05 -20.25
C LYS A 555 -11.02 24.55 -19.99
N PRO A 556 -11.87 23.82 -20.74
CA PRO A 556 -11.83 22.38 -20.68
C PRO A 556 -10.41 21.97 -21.12
N ILE A 557 -9.71 21.20 -20.29
CA ILE A 557 -8.48 20.52 -20.68
C ILE A 557 -8.91 19.39 -21.62
N ILE A 558 -9.21 19.76 -22.86
CA ILE A 558 -9.46 18.81 -23.95
C ILE A 558 -8.08 18.49 -24.50
N GLU A 559 -7.38 17.58 -23.83
CA GLU A 559 -6.24 16.93 -24.46
C GLU A 559 -6.75 16.15 -25.67
N ASP A 560 -6.27 16.56 -26.84
CA ASP A 560 -6.40 15.87 -28.13
C ASP A 560 -7.83 15.69 -28.69
N ARG A 561 -8.17 16.57 -29.64
CA ARG A 561 -9.29 16.42 -30.59
C ARG A 561 -9.09 15.22 -31.54
N LYS A 562 -9.14 13.99 -31.02
CA LYS A 562 -9.11 12.74 -31.81
C LYS A 562 -10.50 12.27 -32.25
N ILE A 563 -11.57 12.88 -31.73
CA ILE A 563 -12.94 12.54 -32.11
C ILE A 563 -13.25 13.23 -33.44
N GLN A 564 -13.49 12.44 -34.48
CA GLN A 564 -13.96 12.90 -35.78
C GLN A 564 -15.48 12.78 -35.83
N CYS A 565 -16.17 13.90 -36.01
CA CYS A 565 -17.63 13.92 -36.13
C CYS A 565 -18.05 14.13 -37.58
N GLU A 566 -18.88 13.22 -38.10
CA GLU A 566 -19.43 13.25 -39.46
C GLU A 566 -20.93 12.91 -39.45
N ASP A 567 -21.72 13.62 -40.26
CA ASP A 567 -23.19 13.45 -40.29
C ASP A 567 -23.61 12.08 -40.86
N ASN A 568 -22.79 11.47 -41.72
CA ASN A 568 -23.02 10.18 -42.37
C ASN A 568 -22.23 9.01 -41.72
N ALA A 569 -21.70 9.22 -40.51
CA ALA A 569 -20.97 8.19 -39.79
C ALA A 569 -21.88 7.01 -39.40
N ARG A 570 -21.33 5.80 -39.54
CA ARG A 570 -22.05 4.54 -39.22
C ARG A 570 -22.28 4.31 -37.73
N ILE A 571 -21.45 4.93 -36.88
CA ILE A 571 -21.53 4.82 -35.43
C ILE A 571 -22.13 6.10 -34.86
N GLY A 572 -23.29 5.98 -34.23
CA GLY A 572 -23.93 7.06 -33.50
C GLY A 572 -23.48 7.12 -32.04
N VAL A 573 -23.30 8.31 -31.50
CA VAL A 573 -23.09 8.52 -30.07
C VAL A 573 -24.11 9.52 -29.57
N HIS A 574 -24.91 9.13 -28.58
CA HIS A 574 -25.81 10.01 -27.85
C HIS A 574 -25.23 10.34 -26.48
N ILE A 575 -25.06 11.63 -26.17
CA ILE A 575 -24.74 12.10 -24.81
C ILE A 575 -25.92 12.91 -24.28
N HIS A 576 -26.54 12.47 -23.19
CA HIS A 576 -27.43 13.33 -22.42
C HIS A 576 -26.65 14.08 -21.34
N ALA A 577 -26.41 15.37 -21.57
CA ALA A 577 -25.55 16.22 -20.76
C ALA A 577 -26.36 17.07 -19.76
N PHE A 578 -26.92 16.42 -18.74
CA PHE A 578 -27.60 17.12 -17.64
C PHE A 578 -26.61 17.80 -16.67
N TYR A 579 -25.48 17.15 -16.37
CA TYR A 579 -24.33 17.70 -15.63
C TYR A 579 -23.16 18.02 -16.59
N PRO A 580 -22.96 19.28 -17.02
CA PRO A 580 -21.92 19.64 -17.99
C PRO A 580 -20.49 19.30 -17.55
N ALA A 581 -20.22 19.33 -16.24
CA ALA A 581 -18.89 19.06 -15.68
C ALA A 581 -18.33 17.66 -16.01
N LEU A 582 -19.21 16.70 -16.32
CA LEU A 582 -18.84 15.31 -16.64
C LEU A 582 -18.66 15.06 -18.15
N VAL A 583 -19.01 16.02 -19.01
CA VAL A 583 -18.88 15.86 -20.47
C VAL A 583 -17.44 15.63 -20.92
N PRO A 584 -16.43 16.39 -20.42
CA PRO A 584 -15.04 16.15 -20.83
C PRO A 584 -14.53 14.74 -20.51
N GLU A 585 -14.95 14.16 -19.38
CA GLU A 585 -14.62 12.79 -19.01
C GLU A 585 -15.30 11.78 -19.95
N ILE A 586 -16.59 11.94 -20.24
CA ILE A 586 -17.26 11.09 -21.23
C ILE A 586 -16.54 11.15 -22.58
N LEU A 587 -16.15 12.35 -23.03
CA LEU A 587 -15.42 12.53 -24.29
C LEU A 587 -14.05 11.83 -24.29
N SER A 588 -13.35 11.75 -23.16
CA SER A 588 -12.07 11.03 -23.09
C SER A 588 -12.22 9.53 -23.36
N PHE A 589 -13.36 8.93 -22.99
CA PHE A 589 -13.69 7.54 -23.35
C PHE A 589 -14.20 7.42 -24.79
N VAL A 590 -15.03 8.36 -25.27
CA VAL A 590 -15.50 8.39 -26.67
C VAL A 590 -14.33 8.50 -27.65
N ALA A 591 -13.24 9.16 -27.27
CA ALA A 591 -12.01 9.25 -28.08
C ALA A 591 -11.32 7.89 -28.32
N ASN A 592 -11.71 6.81 -27.62
CA ASN A 592 -11.26 5.46 -27.92
C ASN A 592 -11.99 4.81 -29.09
N ILE A 593 -13.03 5.43 -29.65
CA ILE A 593 -13.68 4.97 -30.89
C ILE A 593 -12.77 5.37 -32.07
N PRO A 594 -12.20 4.41 -32.82
CA PRO A 594 -11.21 4.72 -33.86
C PRO A 594 -11.82 5.25 -35.16
N GLN A 595 -13.12 5.05 -35.40
CA GLN A 595 -13.84 5.53 -36.59
C GLN A 595 -14.52 6.89 -36.35
N PRO A 596 -14.84 7.65 -37.41
CA PRO A 596 -15.74 8.80 -37.31
C PRO A 596 -17.09 8.42 -36.70
N ILE A 597 -17.66 9.34 -35.92
CA ILE A 597 -18.93 9.16 -35.22
C ILE A 597 -19.94 10.26 -35.57
N LYS A 598 -21.23 9.94 -35.46
CA LYS A 598 -22.31 10.93 -35.47
C LYS A 598 -22.66 11.27 -34.03
N LEU A 599 -22.16 12.40 -33.53
CA LEU A 599 -22.32 12.78 -32.12
C LEU A 599 -23.52 13.71 -31.92
N VAL A 600 -24.54 13.21 -31.23
CA VAL A 600 -25.74 13.97 -30.83
C VAL A 600 -25.72 14.19 -29.32
N CYS A 601 -25.69 15.45 -28.90
CA CYS A 601 -25.76 15.82 -27.48
C CYS A 601 -27.10 16.49 -27.15
N THR A 602 -27.78 16.01 -26.12
CA THR A 602 -29.02 16.61 -25.60
C THR A 602 -28.75 17.32 -24.28
N CYS A 603 -29.28 18.54 -24.11
CA CYS A 603 -29.09 19.33 -22.88
C CYS A 603 -30.28 20.29 -22.64
N ILE A 604 -30.31 20.93 -21.48
CA ILE A 604 -31.26 22.02 -21.19
C ILE A 604 -30.76 23.35 -21.76
N GLN A 605 -31.67 24.31 -21.94
CA GLN A 605 -31.39 25.59 -22.60
C GLN A 605 -30.26 26.37 -21.92
N GLU A 606 -30.21 26.33 -20.60
CA GLU A 606 -29.23 27.01 -19.74
C GLU A 606 -27.81 26.51 -20.01
N ASN A 607 -27.66 25.22 -20.32
CA ASN A 607 -26.37 24.57 -20.52
C ASN A 607 -25.91 24.58 -21.98
N ARG A 608 -26.75 25.01 -22.94
CA ARG A 608 -26.45 24.91 -24.37
C ARG A 608 -25.09 25.51 -24.74
N LYS A 609 -24.82 26.75 -24.32
CA LYS A 609 -23.59 27.47 -24.66
C LYS A 609 -22.34 26.77 -24.14
N VAL A 610 -22.37 26.30 -22.89
CA VAL A 610 -21.22 25.63 -22.29
C VAL A 610 -20.98 24.26 -22.93
N ILE A 611 -22.04 23.55 -23.30
CA ILE A 611 -21.96 22.26 -23.99
C ILE A 611 -21.41 22.42 -25.41
N GLU A 612 -21.90 23.40 -26.18
CA GLU A 612 -21.39 23.70 -27.53
C GLU A 612 -19.88 24.03 -27.52
N GLN A 613 -19.38 24.67 -26.45
CA GLN A 613 -17.95 24.97 -26.28
C GLN A 613 -17.10 23.73 -25.94
N MET A 614 -17.69 22.70 -25.34
CA MET A 614 -16.99 21.48 -24.92
C MET A 614 -16.95 20.39 -26.01
N LEU A 615 -17.96 20.37 -26.88
CA LEU A 615 -18.11 19.30 -27.86
C LEU A 615 -17.17 19.46 -29.06
N PRO A 616 -16.75 18.34 -29.69
CA PRO A 616 -16.01 18.37 -30.94
C PRO A 616 -16.77 19.11 -32.06
N HIS A 617 -16.03 19.71 -32.99
CA HIS A 617 -16.63 20.29 -34.20
C HIS A 617 -17.41 19.24 -34.98
N GLY A 618 -18.59 19.59 -35.50
CA GLY A 618 -19.50 18.66 -36.20
C GLY A 618 -20.48 17.92 -35.29
N SER A 619 -20.46 18.19 -33.98
CA SER A 619 -21.47 17.64 -33.06
C SER A 619 -22.82 18.35 -33.18
N ILE A 620 -23.92 17.60 -33.05
CA ILE A 620 -25.28 18.14 -33.09
C ILE A 620 -25.77 18.37 -31.65
N VAL A 621 -26.09 19.61 -31.30
CA VAL A 621 -26.65 19.94 -29.98
C VAL A 621 -28.16 20.18 -30.06
N LYS A 622 -28.93 19.41 -29.28
CA LYS A 622 -30.39 19.54 -29.20
C LYS A 622 -30.82 19.94 -27.78
N VAL A 623 -31.53 21.06 -27.70
CA VAL A 623 -32.16 21.50 -26.44
C VAL A 623 -33.47 20.75 -26.23
N CYS A 624 -33.67 20.23 -25.02
CA CYS A 624 -34.88 19.55 -24.60
C CYS A 624 -35.23 19.87 -23.14
N GLU A 625 -36.50 19.68 -22.77
CA GLU A 625 -36.92 19.75 -21.37
C GLU A 625 -36.30 18.58 -20.58
N ASN A 626 -35.94 18.82 -19.31
CA ASN A 626 -35.46 17.76 -18.41
C ASN A 626 -36.62 16.92 -17.84
N LYS A 627 -37.40 16.29 -18.73
CA LYS A 627 -38.48 15.36 -18.39
C LYS A 627 -38.05 13.95 -18.77
N GLY A 628 -38.39 12.95 -17.95
CA GLY A 628 -38.03 11.55 -18.21
C GLY A 628 -36.54 11.22 -18.07
N ARG A 629 -35.77 12.08 -17.38
CA ARG A 629 -34.32 11.93 -17.14
C ARG A 629 -33.56 11.72 -18.45
N ASP A 630 -32.78 10.66 -18.58
CA ASP A 630 -31.96 10.37 -19.77
C ASP A 630 -32.70 9.58 -20.88
N ILE A 631 -33.93 9.09 -20.63
CA ILE A 631 -34.66 8.24 -21.57
C ILE A 631 -35.46 9.06 -22.59
N ALA A 632 -36.23 10.04 -22.16
CA ALA A 632 -37.03 10.85 -23.09
C ALA A 632 -36.16 11.70 -24.04
N PRO A 633 -35.06 12.35 -23.58
CA PRO A 633 -34.10 12.99 -24.49
C PRO A 633 -33.54 12.05 -25.56
N TRP A 634 -33.30 10.79 -25.21
CA TRP A 634 -32.87 9.78 -26.16
C TRP A 634 -33.96 9.45 -27.18
N LEU A 635 -35.12 8.97 -26.75
CA LEU A 635 -36.15 8.43 -27.64
C LEU A 635 -36.86 9.50 -28.49
N ILE A 636 -37.04 10.71 -27.95
CA ILE A 636 -37.83 11.76 -28.62
C ILE A 636 -36.95 12.62 -29.54
N HIS A 637 -35.71 12.89 -29.11
CA HIS A 637 -34.84 13.86 -29.77
C HIS A 637 -33.65 13.20 -30.47
N ALA A 638 -32.85 12.41 -29.76
CA ALA A 638 -31.62 11.88 -30.32
C ALA A 638 -31.85 10.72 -31.30
N ALA A 639 -32.83 9.84 -31.04
CA ALA A 639 -33.10 8.67 -31.86
C ALA A 639 -33.39 9.02 -33.33
N LYS A 640 -34.13 10.10 -33.59
CA LYS A 640 -34.44 10.59 -34.95
C LYS A 640 -33.24 11.16 -35.71
N LEU A 641 -32.16 11.48 -35.00
CA LEU A 641 -30.93 12.04 -35.58
C LEU A 641 -29.87 10.96 -35.76
N LEU A 642 -30.11 9.75 -35.25
CA LEU A 642 -29.19 8.63 -35.22
C LEU A 642 -29.82 7.38 -35.86
N ASP A 643 -30.94 7.54 -36.59
CA ASP A 643 -31.70 6.44 -37.20
C ASP A 643 -31.03 5.88 -38.45
N ASP A 644 -30.09 6.63 -39.03
CA ASP A 644 -29.22 6.25 -40.13
C ASP A 644 -27.89 5.63 -39.68
N CYS A 645 -27.64 5.52 -38.37
CA CYS A 645 -26.48 4.82 -37.82
C CYS A 645 -26.77 3.32 -37.64
N ASP A 646 -25.77 2.47 -37.86
CA ASP A 646 -25.90 1.02 -37.67
C ASP A 646 -25.86 0.63 -36.19
N VAL A 647 -25.06 1.36 -35.40
CA VAL A 647 -24.87 1.13 -33.97
C VAL A 647 -24.89 2.46 -33.22
N VAL A 648 -25.59 2.51 -32.09
CA VAL A 648 -25.68 3.72 -31.25
C VAL A 648 -25.18 3.45 -29.84
N LEU A 649 -24.15 4.20 -29.42
CA LEU A 649 -23.68 4.26 -28.04
C LEU A 649 -24.43 5.36 -27.27
N LYS A 650 -25.22 4.98 -26.26
CA LYS A 650 -25.95 5.92 -25.41
C LYS A 650 -25.26 6.15 -24.07
N LEU A 651 -24.94 7.41 -23.77
CA LEU A 651 -24.25 7.86 -22.56
C LEU A 651 -25.02 9.00 -21.88
N HIS A 652 -24.84 9.17 -20.57
CA HIS A 652 -25.46 10.27 -19.83
C HIS A 652 -24.57 10.73 -18.66
N THR A 653 -24.60 12.03 -18.34
CA THR A 653 -23.73 12.63 -17.32
C THR A 653 -24.25 12.49 -15.89
N LYS A 654 -24.92 11.39 -15.53
CA LYS A 654 -25.58 11.28 -14.22
C LYS A 654 -24.55 11.26 -13.08
N SER A 655 -24.64 12.22 -12.16
CA SER A 655 -23.96 12.16 -10.86
C SER A 655 -24.78 11.34 -9.86
N SER A 656 -24.11 10.55 -9.02
CA SER A 656 -24.76 9.68 -8.01
C SER A 656 -24.42 10.12 -6.57
N ASP A 657 -24.33 11.44 -6.33
CA ASP A 657 -23.94 12.03 -5.04
C ASP A 657 -24.81 11.58 -3.85
N HIS A 658 -26.02 11.09 -4.11
CA HIS A 658 -27.01 10.72 -3.10
C HIS A 658 -27.00 9.23 -2.71
N ALA A 659 -26.20 8.39 -3.37
CA ALA A 659 -26.13 6.96 -3.10
C ALA A 659 -24.67 6.49 -3.08
N SER A 660 -24.08 6.40 -1.89
CA SER A 660 -22.70 5.92 -1.70
C SER A 660 -22.44 4.54 -2.32
N ALA A 661 -23.48 3.70 -2.42
CA ALA A 661 -23.43 2.39 -3.07
C ALA A 661 -23.26 2.43 -4.61
N LEU A 662 -23.48 3.59 -5.24
CA LEU A 662 -23.35 3.80 -6.69
C LEU A 662 -22.10 4.62 -7.05
N TYR A 663 -21.25 4.94 -6.09
CA TYR A 663 -20.00 5.64 -6.36
C TYR A 663 -19.07 4.77 -7.22
N GLY A 664 -18.41 5.36 -8.21
CA GLY A 664 -17.55 4.64 -9.16
C GLY A 664 -18.31 3.91 -10.29
N TRP A 665 -19.63 3.72 -10.14
CA TRP A 665 -20.46 3.02 -11.14
C TRP A 665 -20.43 3.68 -12.52
N ARG A 666 -20.47 5.02 -12.57
CA ARG A 666 -20.35 5.77 -13.83
C ARG A 666 -19.05 5.44 -14.55
N LEU A 667 -17.92 5.54 -13.83
CA LEU A 667 -16.61 5.29 -14.39
C LEU A 667 -16.43 3.82 -14.79
N GLN A 668 -17.00 2.91 -14.01
CA GLN A 668 -17.05 1.48 -14.33
C GLN A 668 -17.74 1.23 -15.67
N LEU A 669 -18.94 1.78 -15.88
CA LEU A 669 -19.67 1.62 -17.14
C LEU A 669 -18.88 2.19 -18.32
N LEU A 670 -18.30 3.38 -18.18
CA LEU A 670 -17.48 4.00 -19.22
C LEU A 670 -16.25 3.16 -19.54
N TRP A 671 -15.56 2.64 -18.53
CA TRP A 671 -14.37 1.81 -18.71
C TRP A 671 -14.70 0.46 -19.37
N CYS A 672 -15.80 -0.20 -18.97
CA CYS A 672 -16.25 -1.45 -19.59
C CYS A 672 -16.69 -1.29 -21.05
N LEU A 673 -17.33 -0.16 -21.40
CA LEU A 673 -17.86 0.07 -22.75
C LEU A 673 -16.82 0.64 -23.71
N ALA A 674 -16.03 1.61 -23.25
CA ALA A 674 -15.15 2.42 -24.10
C ALA A 674 -13.78 2.70 -23.45
N GLY A 675 -13.32 1.83 -22.54
CA GLY A 675 -12.07 2.01 -21.80
C GLY A 675 -10.79 1.98 -22.63
N THR A 676 -10.79 1.23 -23.74
CA THR A 676 -9.67 1.13 -24.68
C THR A 676 -10.19 0.94 -26.10
N LYS A 677 -9.34 1.22 -27.11
CA LYS A 677 -9.66 0.92 -28.52
C LYS A 677 -10.01 -0.55 -28.73
N ALA A 678 -9.25 -1.47 -28.13
CA ALA A 678 -9.49 -2.90 -28.23
C ALA A 678 -10.86 -3.30 -27.63
N THR A 679 -11.25 -2.69 -26.52
CA THR A 679 -12.57 -2.89 -25.90
C THR A 679 -13.68 -2.44 -26.86
N VAL A 680 -13.55 -1.26 -27.45
CA VAL A 680 -14.53 -0.72 -28.40
C VAL A 680 -14.65 -1.61 -29.64
N GLU A 681 -13.53 -2.00 -30.24
CA GLU A 681 -13.51 -2.89 -31.41
C GLU A 681 -14.17 -4.24 -31.13
N LYS A 682 -13.92 -4.82 -29.94
CA LYS A 682 -14.58 -6.06 -29.52
C LYS A 682 -16.10 -5.88 -29.38
N THR A 683 -16.54 -4.78 -28.78
CA THR A 683 -17.96 -4.46 -28.62
C THR A 683 -18.63 -4.29 -29.98
N ILE A 684 -18.03 -3.53 -30.90
CA ILE A 684 -18.58 -3.29 -32.24
C ILE A 684 -18.64 -4.58 -33.07
N ARG A 685 -17.64 -5.47 -32.98
CA ARG A 685 -17.66 -6.76 -33.71
C ARG A 685 -18.71 -7.75 -33.19
N GLY A 686 -19.14 -7.60 -31.94
CA GLY A 686 -20.12 -8.48 -31.30
C GLY A 686 -21.58 -8.07 -31.50
N VAL A 687 -21.82 -6.86 -32.02
CA VAL A 687 -23.12 -6.32 -32.45
C VAL A 687 -23.29 -6.59 -33.93
#